data_AF-A0A6J7A508-F1
#
_entry.id   AF-A0A6J7A508-F1
#
_cell.length_a   1.000
_cell.length_b   1.000
_cell.length_c   1.000
_cell.angle_alpha   90.00
_cell.angle_beta   90.00
_cell.angle_gamma   90.00
#
_symmetry.space_group_name_H-M   'P 1'
#
loop_
_entity.id
_entity.type
_entity.pdbx_description
1 polymer ?
#
loop_
_entity_poly.entity_id
_entity_poly.type
_entity_poly.pdbx_seq_one_letter_code
_entity_poly.pdbx_strand_id
1 'polypeptide(L)'
;MLPTLGLGLMLLTTIVVGALYPFLSQQFTVRPSDLVKEQRYIERNINATRDAYGITDVSVADYAGTVNPPSQDEIVASKGTLENIRLLDPAVVSPTYNQLQQIRGYYSFNNKLDIDRYDISGQQRGAVVAVREINLAGIPDGQRNWTNDRAVYTHGYGFVSAYDNTALSNGQPDFFESEIPSKGDLLVDQPRVYFGELSPSYSIVGAPAGAEPRELDYPDDASPTGQKTNTYDGTGGVPMGSILGRLVFATKFQDSNILLSDLVNADSRILWDRDPLTRVEKVAPWLTLDQDPYPVVADGRIKWVVDAYTTSNQYPYSSRVSLADATSDSFGSRTVPSGLLPQDQLNYMRNSVKAVVDAYDGTVTLYAWEPSDPVLQTWMKAFPGVVSPVADMPADLMNHVRYPQDVFKVQRVILSRYHVTDPATFYNGTDVWIVPFDPTVSPAQVFQPPYYLTLQMPDQSGPAFSLTTTFAPQRRQTLAAFMAADSSPGEGYGKIRVLQLPSNTTIPGPQQVQNNFESDPLVSSQLSLLRRGGSEVELGNLLSLPFNGGLLYVEPVYIRATTDGYPLLRKVLVGYGSNVAFEDTLSAALYKVFDSSPVATPEPVPDDGSGETVTPNPTPAPSTPSSGDPATDLAFAIADAQAAYEAGQRALITGDFTAYDVAQKQLAAALQRAADAQALIGVAAPVEEAVPEDNPAA
;
A
#
# COMPACT_ATOMS: atom_id res chain seq x y z
N MET A 1 38.13 57.58 -30.26
CA MET A 1 37.30 58.44 -29.39
C MET A 1 35.82 58.07 -29.48
N LEU A 2 35.17 58.12 -30.65
CA LEU A 2 33.76 57.71 -30.79
C LEU A 2 33.47 56.24 -30.41
N PRO A 3 34.29 55.23 -30.80
CA PRO A 3 34.04 53.83 -30.44
C PRO A 3 34.22 53.56 -28.94
N THR A 4 35.20 54.22 -28.30
CA THR A 4 35.46 54.11 -26.86
C THR A 4 34.37 54.79 -26.02
N LEU A 5 33.84 55.92 -26.50
CA LEU A 5 32.67 56.57 -25.90
C LEU A 5 31.41 55.72 -26.05
N GLY A 6 31.19 55.12 -27.23
CA GLY A 6 30.07 54.20 -27.46
C GLY A 6 30.12 52.96 -26.58
N LEU A 7 31.30 52.34 -26.45
CA LEU A 7 31.51 51.19 -25.55
C LEU A 7 31.25 51.59 -24.09
N GLY A 8 31.77 52.74 -23.64
CA GLY A 8 31.55 53.25 -22.29
C GLY A 8 30.06 53.53 -22.01
N LEU A 9 29.35 54.12 -22.97
CA LEU A 9 27.92 54.40 -22.85
C LEU A 9 27.09 53.11 -22.84
N MET A 10 27.45 52.12 -23.67
CA MET A 10 26.81 50.81 -23.67
C MET A 10 27.00 50.12 -22.33
N LEU A 11 28.22 50.09 -21.79
CA LEU A 11 28.53 49.46 -20.50
C LEU A 11 27.79 50.14 -19.35
N LEU A 12 27.77 51.49 -19.36
CA LEU A 12 26.99 52.28 -18.41
C LEU A 12 25.48 51.98 -18.53
N THR A 13 24.94 51.93 -19.76
CA THR A 13 23.52 51.66 -20.01
C THR A 13 23.15 50.25 -19.57
N THR A 14 23.98 49.24 -19.85
CA THR A 14 23.78 47.86 -19.40
C THR A 14 23.77 47.77 -17.87
N ILE A 15 24.66 48.48 -17.18
CA ILE A 15 24.67 48.51 -15.71
C ILE A 15 23.43 49.24 -15.17
N VAL A 16 23.10 50.40 -15.74
CA VAL A 16 21.98 51.23 -15.27
C VAL A 16 20.63 50.55 -15.53
N VAL A 17 20.38 50.06 -16.75
CA VAL A 17 19.11 49.43 -17.15
C VAL A 17 19.03 47.99 -16.68
N GLY A 18 20.14 47.24 -16.72
CA GLY A 18 20.16 45.81 -16.39
C GLY A 18 20.33 45.50 -14.91
N ALA A 19 20.95 46.38 -14.12
CA ALA A 19 21.20 46.14 -12.69
C ALA A 19 20.61 47.23 -11.78
N LEU A 20 20.92 48.51 -12.00
CA LEU A 20 20.55 49.58 -11.07
C LEU A 20 19.05 49.88 -11.07
N TYR A 21 18.43 50.00 -12.25
CA TYR A 21 16.99 50.26 -12.36
C TYR A 21 16.14 49.09 -11.81
N PRO A 22 16.40 47.81 -12.15
CA PRO A 22 15.74 46.67 -11.52
C PRO A 22 15.95 46.64 -10.01
N PHE A 23 17.16 46.93 -9.51
CA PHE A 23 17.44 46.99 -8.08
C PHE A 23 16.62 48.09 -7.37
N LEU A 24 16.59 49.31 -7.92
CA LEU A 24 15.82 50.42 -7.35
C LEU A 24 14.32 50.15 -7.41
N SER A 25 13.83 49.61 -8.52
CA SER A 25 12.44 49.15 -8.65
C SER A 25 12.14 48.06 -7.61
N GLN A 26 13.00 47.05 -7.46
CA GLN A 26 12.82 45.99 -6.48
C GLN A 26 12.80 46.55 -5.04
N GLN A 27 13.73 47.45 -4.70
CA GLN A 27 13.93 47.95 -3.34
C GLN A 27 12.88 48.97 -2.90
N PHE A 28 12.45 49.87 -3.78
CA PHE A 28 11.58 51.01 -3.42
C PHE A 28 10.16 50.91 -3.98
N THR A 29 9.93 50.03 -4.97
CA THR A 29 8.62 49.87 -5.61
C THR A 29 8.05 48.50 -5.28
N VAL A 30 8.79 47.41 -5.47
CA VAL A 30 8.29 46.04 -5.29
C VAL A 30 8.27 45.64 -3.81
N ARG A 31 9.42 45.53 -3.13
CA ARG A 31 9.51 45.11 -1.70
C ARG A 31 8.55 45.83 -0.73
N PRO A 32 8.25 47.14 -0.86
CA PRO A 32 7.29 47.81 0.03
C PRO A 32 5.81 47.45 -0.22
N SER A 33 5.49 46.91 -1.40
CA SER A 33 4.12 46.55 -1.84
C SER A 33 4.12 45.23 -2.63
N ASP A 34 4.93 44.28 -2.16
CA ASP A 34 5.37 43.09 -2.92
C ASP A 34 4.18 42.21 -3.27
N LEU A 35 3.31 41.95 -2.29
CA LEU A 35 2.07 41.20 -2.45
C LEU A 35 1.17 41.77 -3.56
N VAL A 36 0.97 43.09 -3.62
CA VAL A 36 0.08 43.72 -4.62
C VAL A 36 0.67 43.67 -6.03
N LYS A 37 2.00 43.73 -6.15
CA LYS A 37 2.69 43.75 -7.46
C LYS A 37 2.94 42.36 -8.01
N GLU A 38 3.17 41.39 -7.14
CA GLU A 38 3.43 40.00 -7.52
C GLU A 38 2.15 39.16 -7.65
N GLN A 39 1.00 39.63 -7.13
CA GLN A 39 -0.27 38.91 -7.12
C GLN A 39 -0.61 38.25 -8.47
N ARG A 40 -0.49 39.00 -9.57
CA ARG A 40 -0.81 38.50 -10.93
C ARG A 40 0.16 37.41 -11.39
N TYR A 41 1.43 37.49 -10.99
CA TYR A 41 2.43 36.48 -11.35
C TYR A 41 2.27 35.22 -10.50
N ILE A 42 1.90 35.38 -9.23
CA ILE A 42 1.54 34.28 -8.33
C ILE A 42 0.31 33.55 -8.85
N GLU A 43 -0.76 34.27 -9.22
CA GLU A 43 -1.96 33.68 -9.81
C GLU A 43 -1.64 32.89 -11.09
N ARG A 44 -0.81 33.44 -11.98
CA ARG A 44 -0.34 32.71 -13.18
C ARG A 44 0.44 31.47 -12.82
N ASN A 45 1.32 31.54 -11.82
CA ASN A 45 2.11 30.40 -11.36
C ASN A 45 1.21 29.31 -10.74
N ILE A 46 0.22 29.70 -9.92
CA ILE A 46 -0.76 28.78 -9.34
C ILE A 46 -1.53 28.06 -10.45
N ASN A 47 -2.12 28.81 -11.38
CA ASN A 47 -2.92 28.24 -12.46
C ASN A 47 -2.08 27.37 -13.41
N ALA A 48 -0.89 27.85 -13.82
CA ALA A 48 0.00 27.11 -14.70
C ALA A 48 0.56 25.84 -14.06
N THR A 49 0.92 25.89 -12.77
CA THR A 49 1.39 24.71 -12.05
C THR A 49 0.26 23.70 -11.90
N ARG A 50 -0.94 24.14 -11.49
CA ARG A 50 -2.09 23.24 -11.35
C ARG A 50 -2.46 22.57 -12.66
N ASP A 51 -2.47 23.33 -13.75
CA ASP A 51 -2.67 22.77 -15.09
C ASP A 51 -1.56 21.80 -15.46
N ALA A 52 -0.28 22.20 -15.40
CA ALA A 52 0.84 21.39 -15.87
C ALA A 52 1.01 20.03 -15.15
N TYR A 53 0.48 19.89 -13.94
CA TYR A 53 0.48 18.63 -13.18
C TYR A 53 -0.88 17.94 -13.10
N GLY A 54 -1.92 18.49 -13.73
CA GLY A 54 -3.22 17.82 -13.87
C GLY A 54 -4.03 17.84 -12.58
N ILE A 55 -3.89 18.91 -11.80
CA ILE A 55 -4.55 19.09 -10.49
C ILE A 55 -5.50 20.29 -10.49
N THR A 56 -5.92 20.77 -11.67
CA THR A 56 -6.87 21.88 -11.80
C THR A 56 -8.21 21.54 -11.16
N ASP A 57 -8.74 20.35 -11.43
CA ASP A 57 -10.09 19.90 -11.06
C ASP A 57 -10.13 19.06 -9.76
N VAL A 58 -9.16 19.27 -8.86
CA VAL A 58 -9.16 18.64 -7.54
C VAL A 58 -10.37 19.10 -6.73
N SER A 59 -11.18 18.14 -6.26
CA SER A 59 -12.34 18.40 -5.41
C SER A 59 -11.91 18.42 -3.94
N VAL A 60 -11.93 19.58 -3.32
CA VAL A 60 -11.63 19.74 -1.88
C VAL A 60 -12.94 19.89 -1.11
N ALA A 61 -13.14 19.07 -0.09
CA ALA A 61 -14.27 19.14 0.82
C ALA A 61 -13.79 19.24 2.28
N ASP A 62 -14.46 20.09 3.05
CA ASP A 62 -14.26 20.15 4.50
C ASP A 62 -14.71 18.84 5.13
N TYR A 63 -13.91 18.32 6.06
CA TYR A 63 -14.16 17.06 6.73
C TYR A 63 -14.04 17.24 8.24
N ALA A 64 -15.04 16.83 9.01
CA ALA A 64 -15.21 17.30 10.39
C ALA A 64 -14.11 16.85 11.37
N GLY A 65 -13.47 15.71 11.13
CA GLY A 65 -12.50 15.12 12.06
C GLY A 65 -13.15 14.63 13.36
N THR A 66 -14.35 14.06 13.29
CA THR A 66 -15.05 13.56 14.48
C THR A 66 -14.35 12.35 15.10
N VAL A 67 -14.43 12.23 16.42
CA VAL A 67 -13.91 11.09 17.19
C VAL A 67 -15.01 10.38 17.98
N ASN A 68 -16.27 10.74 17.73
CA ASN A 68 -17.42 10.16 18.41
C ASN A 68 -17.64 8.73 17.90
N PRO A 69 -18.02 7.79 18.78
CA PRO A 69 -18.38 6.43 18.39
C PRO A 69 -19.42 6.44 17.26
N PRO A 70 -19.30 5.52 16.28
CA PRO A 70 -20.27 5.44 15.19
C PRO A 70 -21.61 4.87 15.66
N SER A 71 -22.68 5.41 15.11
CA SER A 71 -24.01 4.81 15.13
C SER A 71 -24.06 3.57 14.24
N GLN A 72 -25.06 2.71 14.45
CA GLN A 72 -25.26 1.53 13.61
C GLN A 72 -25.51 1.89 12.14
N ASP A 73 -26.20 2.99 11.88
CA ASP A 73 -26.47 3.46 10.51
C ASP A 73 -25.19 3.90 9.80
N GLU A 74 -24.26 4.55 10.51
CA GLU A 74 -22.95 4.94 9.98
C GLU A 74 -22.06 3.72 9.65
N ILE A 75 -22.11 2.67 10.48
CA ILE A 75 -21.43 1.40 10.20
C ILE A 75 -21.98 0.76 8.93
N VAL A 76 -23.32 0.71 8.78
CA VAL A 76 -23.97 0.13 7.60
C VAL A 76 -23.69 0.96 6.34
N ALA A 77 -23.73 2.29 6.44
CA ALA A 77 -23.40 3.19 5.34
C ALA A 77 -21.93 3.06 4.89
N SER A 78 -21.03 2.69 5.81
CA SER A 78 -19.59 2.59 5.55
C SER A 78 -19.13 1.18 5.15
N LYS A 79 -20.04 0.23 4.90
CA LYS A 79 -19.70 -1.15 4.51
C LYS A 79 -18.73 -1.21 3.33
N GLY A 80 -18.90 -0.33 2.34
CA GLY A 80 -18.00 -0.24 1.18
C GLY A 80 -16.53 -0.03 1.55
N THR A 81 -16.24 0.67 2.66
CA THR A 81 -14.88 0.82 3.17
C THR A 81 -14.52 -0.31 4.15
N LEU A 82 -15.40 -0.63 5.10
CA LEU A 82 -15.10 -1.58 6.18
C LEU A 82 -14.89 -3.02 5.70
N GLU A 83 -15.63 -3.46 4.69
CA GLU A 83 -15.51 -4.81 4.12
C GLU A 83 -14.29 -4.96 3.20
N ASN A 84 -13.66 -3.85 2.78
CA ASN A 84 -12.54 -3.81 1.84
C ASN A 84 -11.22 -3.35 2.47
N ILE A 85 -11.14 -3.30 3.80
CA ILE A 85 -9.90 -2.94 4.49
C ILE A 85 -8.86 -4.02 4.20
N ARG A 86 -7.76 -3.61 3.56
CA ARG A 86 -6.65 -4.50 3.23
C ARG A 86 -5.96 -5.00 4.51
N LEU A 87 -5.72 -6.31 4.56
CA LEU A 87 -5.00 -7.01 5.62
C LEU A 87 -3.70 -7.65 5.14
N LEU A 88 -3.53 -7.90 3.84
CA LEU A 88 -2.29 -8.38 3.25
C LEU A 88 -1.48 -7.19 2.73
N ASP A 89 -0.35 -6.92 3.36
CA ASP A 89 0.57 -5.89 2.92
C ASP A 89 1.51 -6.44 1.83
N PRO A 90 1.44 -5.93 0.58
CA PRO A 90 2.31 -6.39 -0.51
C PRO A 90 3.81 -6.20 -0.23
N ALA A 91 4.20 -5.32 0.70
CA ALA A 91 5.60 -5.14 1.09
C ALA A 91 6.10 -6.17 2.12
N VAL A 92 5.20 -6.88 2.81
CA VAL A 92 5.54 -7.82 3.89
C VAL A 92 5.35 -9.28 3.46
N VAL A 93 4.35 -9.60 2.63
CA VAL A 93 3.94 -11.00 2.41
C VAL A 93 4.76 -11.76 1.36
N SER A 94 5.72 -11.13 0.68
CA SER A 94 6.56 -11.80 -0.33
C SER A 94 7.30 -13.05 0.20
N PRO A 95 7.94 -13.06 1.39
CA PRO A 95 8.55 -14.28 1.94
C PRO A 95 7.54 -15.41 2.16
N THR A 96 6.29 -15.07 2.48
CA THR A 96 5.19 -16.04 2.64
C THR A 96 4.76 -16.62 1.30
N TYR A 97 4.69 -15.80 0.25
CA TYR A 97 4.47 -16.27 -1.12
C TYR A 97 5.62 -17.20 -1.55
N ASN A 98 6.87 -16.85 -1.28
CA ASN A 98 8.00 -17.72 -1.56
C ASN A 98 7.87 -19.05 -0.82
N GLN A 99 7.59 -19.03 0.49
CA GLN A 99 7.49 -20.26 1.26
C GLN A 99 6.36 -21.19 0.79
N LEU A 100 5.18 -20.63 0.46
CA LEU A 100 3.99 -21.42 0.13
C LEU A 100 3.88 -21.77 -1.35
N GLN A 101 4.38 -20.90 -2.24
CA GLN A 101 4.07 -20.94 -3.66
C GLN A 101 5.31 -20.97 -4.58
N GLN A 102 6.55 -20.88 -4.09
CA GLN A 102 7.73 -21.02 -4.97
C GLN A 102 7.88 -22.44 -5.50
N ILE A 103 7.49 -23.45 -4.70
CA ILE A 103 7.60 -24.90 -4.94
C ILE A 103 9.05 -25.43 -5.03
N ARG A 104 9.97 -24.69 -5.66
CA ARG A 104 11.39 -25.01 -5.81
C ARG A 104 12.23 -23.74 -5.74
N GLY A 105 13.48 -23.86 -5.28
CA GLY A 105 14.37 -22.71 -5.09
C GLY A 105 14.79 -21.99 -6.38
N TYR A 106 14.62 -22.62 -7.55
CA TYR A 106 14.84 -21.95 -8.83
C TYR A 106 13.69 -21.02 -9.26
N TYR A 107 12.65 -20.89 -8.44
CA TYR A 107 11.63 -19.86 -8.57
C TYR A 107 11.64 -18.92 -7.36
N SER A 108 11.22 -17.69 -7.58
CA SER A 108 10.93 -16.73 -6.52
C SER A 108 9.85 -15.75 -6.96
N PHE A 109 9.39 -14.95 -6.01
CA PHE A 109 8.57 -13.76 -6.26
C PHE A 109 9.39 -12.50 -5.99
N ASN A 110 8.98 -11.37 -6.57
CA ASN A 110 9.60 -10.07 -6.30
C ASN A 110 9.47 -9.72 -4.80
N ASN A 111 10.40 -8.92 -4.27
CA ASN A 111 10.45 -8.57 -2.86
C ASN A 111 9.25 -7.72 -2.42
N LYS A 112 8.71 -6.92 -3.35
CA LYS A 112 7.47 -6.17 -3.21
C LYS A 112 6.47 -6.75 -4.21
N LEU A 113 5.26 -7.05 -3.74
CA LEU A 113 4.18 -7.56 -4.58
C LEU A 113 3.28 -6.42 -5.07
N ASP A 114 2.33 -6.74 -5.95
CA ASP A 114 1.43 -5.76 -6.54
C ASP A 114 0.01 -5.87 -6.00
N ILE A 115 -0.75 -4.78 -6.17
CA ILE A 115 -2.19 -4.75 -5.91
C ILE A 115 -2.94 -4.65 -7.23
N ASP A 116 -3.97 -5.49 -7.36
CA ASP A 116 -4.92 -5.42 -8.45
C ASP A 116 -6.33 -5.80 -7.97
N ARG A 117 -7.27 -5.94 -8.90
CA ARG A 117 -8.65 -6.32 -8.64
C ARG A 117 -9.15 -7.23 -9.74
N TYR A 118 -9.94 -8.23 -9.34
CA TYR A 118 -10.53 -9.21 -10.25
C TYR A 118 -12.03 -9.35 -9.94
N ASP A 119 -12.82 -9.65 -10.96
CA ASP A 119 -14.20 -10.08 -10.77
C ASP A 119 -14.19 -11.57 -10.42
N ILE A 120 -14.48 -11.89 -9.16
CA ILE A 120 -14.51 -13.24 -8.64
C ILE A 120 -15.93 -13.53 -8.16
N SER A 121 -16.58 -14.51 -8.77
CA SER A 121 -17.98 -14.85 -8.47
C SER A 121 -18.98 -13.69 -8.60
N GLY A 122 -18.76 -12.77 -9.55
CA GLY A 122 -19.64 -11.63 -9.80
C GLY A 122 -19.44 -10.46 -8.83
N GLN A 123 -18.36 -10.48 -8.07
CA GLN A 123 -17.97 -9.41 -7.15
C GLN A 123 -16.53 -8.97 -7.46
N GLN A 124 -16.33 -7.67 -7.56
CA GLN A 124 -14.99 -7.11 -7.65
C GLN A 124 -14.27 -7.30 -6.30
N ARG A 125 -13.13 -7.98 -6.31
CA ARG A 125 -12.33 -8.27 -5.12
C ARG A 125 -10.92 -7.72 -5.31
N GLY A 126 -10.40 -7.09 -4.25
CA GLY A 126 -9.00 -6.69 -4.19
C GLY A 126 -8.08 -7.91 -4.07
N ALA A 127 -6.92 -7.83 -4.69
CA ALA A 127 -5.96 -8.92 -4.75
C ALA A 127 -4.53 -8.40 -4.55
N VAL A 128 -3.75 -9.14 -3.76
CA VAL A 128 -2.29 -9.08 -3.83
C VAL A 128 -1.86 -10.08 -4.90
N VAL A 129 -1.10 -9.63 -5.89
CA VAL A 129 -0.71 -10.41 -7.06
C VAL A 129 0.80 -10.48 -7.22
N ALA A 130 1.27 -11.61 -7.77
CA ALA A 130 2.68 -11.84 -8.00
C ALA A 130 2.89 -12.80 -9.18
N VAL A 131 4.01 -12.63 -9.87
CA VAL A 131 4.46 -13.56 -10.92
C VAL A 131 5.55 -14.45 -10.35
N ARG A 132 5.44 -15.76 -10.60
CA ARG A 132 6.50 -16.70 -10.22
C ARG A 132 7.61 -16.63 -11.27
N GLU A 133 8.70 -15.95 -10.93
CA GLU A 133 9.82 -15.72 -11.83
C GLU A 133 11.02 -16.62 -11.52
N ILE A 134 11.95 -16.72 -12.46
CA ILE A 134 13.15 -17.54 -12.31
C ILE A 134 14.13 -16.93 -11.31
N ASN A 135 14.68 -17.77 -10.44
CA ASN A 135 15.70 -17.40 -9.47
C ASN A 135 16.94 -18.29 -9.65
N LEU A 136 17.91 -17.81 -10.42
CA LEU A 136 19.15 -18.58 -10.58
C LEU A 136 19.92 -18.73 -9.26
N ALA A 137 19.82 -17.77 -8.34
CA ALA A 137 20.55 -17.80 -7.07
C ALA A 137 20.07 -18.92 -6.13
N GLY A 138 18.84 -19.42 -6.30
CA GLY A 138 18.34 -20.55 -5.52
C GLY A 138 18.67 -21.93 -6.12
N ILE A 139 19.44 -21.99 -7.20
CA ILE A 139 20.00 -23.24 -7.74
C ILE A 139 21.34 -23.53 -7.04
N PRO A 140 21.58 -24.77 -6.54
CA PRO A 140 22.84 -25.13 -5.89
C PRO A 140 24.07 -24.86 -6.77
N ASP A 141 25.16 -24.35 -6.20
CA ASP A 141 26.38 -23.97 -6.93
C ASP A 141 26.94 -25.10 -7.82
N GLY A 142 26.90 -26.35 -7.34
CA GLY A 142 27.34 -27.51 -8.12
C GLY A 142 26.51 -27.80 -9.38
N GLN A 143 25.33 -27.19 -9.50
CA GLN A 143 24.43 -27.28 -10.64
C GLN A 143 24.39 -25.98 -11.47
N ARG A 144 25.01 -24.89 -11.01
CA ARG A 144 25.17 -23.64 -11.76
C ARG A 144 26.24 -23.81 -12.84
N ASN A 145 25.82 -24.19 -14.03
CA ASN A 145 26.66 -24.26 -15.21
C ASN A 145 26.01 -23.52 -16.37
N TRP A 146 26.79 -23.24 -17.42
CA TRP A 146 26.31 -22.45 -18.56
C TRP A 146 25.04 -23.00 -19.18
N THR A 147 24.93 -24.33 -19.35
CA THR A 147 23.75 -24.98 -19.91
C THR A 147 22.51 -24.70 -19.04
N ASN A 148 22.63 -24.88 -17.73
CA ASN A 148 21.52 -24.69 -16.82
C ASN A 148 21.09 -23.21 -16.79
N ASP A 149 22.03 -22.30 -16.59
CA ASP A 149 21.77 -20.86 -16.45
C ASP A 149 21.22 -20.23 -17.74
N ARG A 150 21.56 -20.77 -18.91
CA ARG A 150 21.25 -20.14 -20.21
C ARG A 150 20.22 -20.87 -21.04
N ALA A 151 20.06 -22.18 -20.89
CA ALA A 151 19.23 -22.99 -21.79
C ALA A 151 18.21 -23.90 -21.07
N VAL A 152 18.31 -24.11 -19.75
CA VAL A 152 17.34 -24.91 -18.98
C VAL A 152 16.43 -24.00 -18.16
N TYR A 153 17.00 -23.17 -17.29
CA TYR A 153 16.28 -22.24 -16.44
C TYR A 153 16.06 -20.90 -17.17
N THR A 154 15.22 -20.96 -18.21
CA THR A 154 15.02 -19.85 -19.14
C THR A 154 13.88 -18.92 -18.76
N HIS A 155 12.90 -19.36 -17.96
CA HIS A 155 11.67 -18.61 -17.71
C HIS A 155 11.06 -18.93 -16.33
N GLY A 156 10.21 -18.01 -15.85
CA GLY A 156 9.31 -18.22 -14.72
C GLY A 156 8.05 -18.99 -15.13
N TYR A 157 7.22 -19.41 -14.17
CA TYR A 157 6.01 -20.16 -14.47
C TYR A 157 4.89 -19.88 -13.48
N GLY A 158 3.85 -19.18 -13.93
CA GLY A 158 2.58 -19.01 -13.24
C GLY A 158 2.37 -17.62 -12.63
N PHE A 159 1.11 -17.34 -12.36
CA PHE A 159 0.61 -16.18 -11.66
C PHE A 159 0.01 -16.64 -10.33
N VAL A 160 0.20 -15.86 -9.26
CA VAL A 160 -0.29 -16.19 -7.92
C VAL A 160 -1.04 -14.99 -7.37
N SER A 161 -2.21 -15.23 -6.79
CA SER A 161 -3.07 -14.19 -6.26
C SER A 161 -3.79 -14.61 -4.99
N ALA A 162 -3.80 -13.73 -4.00
CA ALA A 162 -4.57 -13.87 -2.78
C ALA A 162 -5.48 -12.66 -2.56
N TYR A 163 -6.62 -12.90 -1.90
CA TYR A 163 -7.50 -11.83 -1.47
C TYR A 163 -6.75 -10.86 -0.55
N ASP A 164 -6.89 -9.56 -0.78
CA ASP A 164 -6.12 -8.55 -0.04
C ASP A 164 -6.70 -8.24 1.35
N ASN A 165 -7.99 -8.48 1.55
CA ASN A 165 -8.77 -8.10 2.74
C ASN A 165 -9.06 -9.26 3.72
N THR A 166 -8.48 -10.44 3.51
CA THR A 166 -8.73 -11.62 4.36
C THR A 166 -7.52 -12.54 4.43
N ALA A 167 -7.45 -13.34 5.49
CA ALA A 167 -6.46 -14.39 5.65
C ALA A 167 -7.13 -15.65 6.22
N LEU A 168 -6.49 -16.81 6.00
CA LEU A 168 -6.90 -18.06 6.61
C LEU A 168 -6.72 -18.01 8.14
N SER A 169 -7.39 -18.90 8.87
CA SER A 169 -7.33 -18.96 10.34
C SER A 169 -5.93 -19.21 10.91
N ASN A 170 -5.01 -19.73 10.09
CA ASN A 170 -3.60 -19.92 10.44
C ASN A 170 -2.72 -18.71 10.13
N GLY A 171 -3.28 -17.62 9.59
CA GLY A 171 -2.60 -16.38 9.21
C GLY A 171 -2.00 -16.36 7.80
N GLN A 172 -2.17 -17.44 7.03
CA GLN A 172 -1.69 -17.50 5.65
C GLN A 172 -2.61 -16.71 4.71
N PRO A 173 -2.07 -16.17 3.60
CA PRO A 173 -2.88 -15.63 2.51
C PRO A 173 -3.94 -16.62 2.03
N ASP A 174 -5.15 -16.13 1.75
CA ASP A 174 -6.21 -16.90 1.12
C ASP A 174 -6.10 -16.78 -0.41
N PHE A 175 -5.46 -17.77 -1.03
CA PHE A 175 -5.16 -17.76 -2.46
C PHE A 175 -6.37 -18.21 -3.30
N PHE A 176 -6.68 -17.45 -4.36
CA PHE A 176 -7.68 -17.83 -5.36
C PHE A 176 -7.06 -18.19 -6.73
N GLU A 177 -5.76 -17.92 -6.92
CA GLU A 177 -4.95 -18.42 -8.04
C GLU A 177 -3.58 -18.82 -7.49
N SER A 178 -3.19 -20.09 -7.64
CA SER A 178 -1.99 -20.65 -6.99
C SER A 178 -1.50 -21.96 -7.60
N GLU A 179 -0.52 -22.61 -6.96
CA GLU A 179 0.08 -23.90 -7.36
C GLU A 179 0.94 -23.86 -8.64
N ILE A 180 1.50 -25.02 -9.00
CA ILE A 180 2.22 -25.28 -10.25
C ILE A 180 1.85 -26.70 -10.75
N PRO A 181 1.23 -26.86 -11.93
CA PRO A 181 0.71 -25.81 -12.81
C PRO A 181 -0.38 -24.97 -12.10
N SER A 182 -0.55 -23.72 -12.56
CA SER A 182 -1.51 -22.76 -12.02
C SER A 182 -2.94 -23.34 -11.98
N LYS A 183 -3.61 -23.15 -10.84
CA LYS A 183 -5.01 -23.49 -10.60
C LYS A 183 -5.69 -22.34 -9.85
N GLY A 184 -6.89 -22.02 -10.28
CA GLY A 184 -7.70 -21.00 -9.65
C GLY A 184 -8.74 -20.41 -10.58
N ASP A 185 -9.18 -19.22 -10.22
CA ASP A 185 -10.28 -18.52 -10.87
C ASP A 185 -9.84 -17.69 -12.11
N LEU A 186 -8.53 -17.51 -12.35
CA LEU A 186 -8.01 -16.56 -13.36
C LEU A 186 -7.75 -17.15 -14.75
N LEU A 187 -8.01 -18.44 -14.98
CA LEU A 187 -7.85 -19.12 -16.29
C LEU A 187 -6.56 -18.72 -17.04
N VAL A 188 -5.40 -19.04 -16.45
CA VAL A 188 -4.09 -18.71 -17.03
C VAL A 188 -3.66 -19.74 -18.08
N ASP A 189 -4.08 -19.54 -19.33
CA ASP A 189 -3.77 -20.44 -20.46
C ASP A 189 -2.28 -20.46 -20.83
N GLN A 190 -1.59 -19.33 -20.73
CA GLN A 190 -0.15 -19.24 -20.93
C GLN A 190 0.56 -18.74 -19.66
N PRO A 191 1.01 -19.67 -18.79
CA PRO A 191 1.66 -19.32 -17.52
C PRO A 191 3.15 -19.01 -17.63
N ARG A 192 3.80 -19.19 -18.80
CA ARG A 192 5.26 -19.04 -18.91
C ARG A 192 5.69 -17.58 -19.01
N VAL A 193 6.70 -17.23 -18.21
CA VAL A 193 7.19 -15.85 -18.04
C VAL A 193 8.62 -15.76 -18.57
N TYR A 194 8.73 -15.55 -19.87
CA TYR A 194 10.01 -15.30 -20.56
C TYR A 194 10.42 -13.82 -20.48
N PHE A 195 9.54 -12.91 -20.12
CA PHE A 195 9.82 -11.49 -19.97
C PHE A 195 9.23 -11.05 -18.63
N GLY A 196 10.08 -10.56 -17.75
CA GLY A 196 9.77 -10.29 -16.34
C GLY A 196 10.97 -9.69 -15.61
N GLU A 197 10.74 -9.24 -14.39
CA GLU A 197 11.65 -8.40 -13.61
C GLU A 197 12.89 -9.17 -13.11
N LEU A 198 12.78 -10.48 -12.86
CA LEU A 198 13.88 -11.32 -12.38
C LEU A 198 14.58 -12.13 -13.50
N SER A 199 14.34 -11.75 -14.75
CA SER A 199 14.88 -12.44 -15.92
C SER A 199 16.43 -12.45 -15.95
N PRO A 200 17.07 -13.57 -16.34
CA PRO A 200 18.52 -13.63 -16.52
C PRO A 200 19.00 -12.65 -17.59
N SER A 201 20.28 -12.26 -17.52
CA SER A 201 20.89 -11.30 -18.47
C SER A 201 20.71 -11.69 -19.94
N TYR A 202 20.75 -13.00 -20.22
CA TYR A 202 20.29 -13.56 -21.47
C TYR A 202 19.95 -15.05 -21.30
N SER A 203 19.10 -15.57 -22.17
CA SER A 203 18.81 -17.00 -22.33
C SER A 203 18.78 -17.39 -23.79
N ILE A 204 19.09 -18.65 -24.09
CA ILE A 204 19.05 -19.23 -25.43
C ILE A 204 17.92 -20.25 -25.45
N VAL A 205 16.95 -20.01 -26.31
CA VAL A 205 15.70 -20.75 -26.40
C VAL A 205 15.48 -21.27 -27.81
N GLY A 206 14.49 -22.13 -27.98
CA GLY A 206 14.13 -22.69 -29.28
C GLY A 206 14.95 -23.93 -29.66
N ALA A 207 14.30 -24.82 -30.39
CA ALA A 207 14.86 -26.06 -30.86
C ALA A 207 14.22 -26.47 -32.20
N PRO A 208 14.90 -27.31 -33.00
CA PRO A 208 14.32 -27.82 -34.23
C PRO A 208 13.07 -28.65 -33.96
N ALA A 209 12.16 -28.68 -34.93
CA ALA A 209 10.93 -29.46 -34.83
C ALA A 209 11.24 -30.94 -34.54
N GLY A 210 10.61 -31.50 -33.50
CA GLY A 210 10.80 -32.88 -33.06
C GLY A 210 12.03 -33.11 -32.17
N ALA A 211 12.79 -32.07 -31.81
CA ALA A 211 13.81 -32.16 -30.77
C ALA A 211 13.16 -32.28 -29.38
N GLU A 212 13.85 -33.00 -28.48
CA GLU A 212 13.40 -33.11 -27.09
C GLU A 212 13.41 -31.74 -26.40
N PRO A 213 12.33 -31.36 -25.69
CA PRO A 213 12.28 -30.08 -24.99
C PRO A 213 13.26 -30.05 -23.81
N ARG A 214 13.95 -28.92 -23.64
CA ARG A 214 15.04 -28.77 -22.68
C ARG A 214 14.80 -27.71 -21.61
N GLU A 215 13.88 -26.79 -21.87
CA GLU A 215 13.59 -25.69 -20.96
C GLU A 215 12.70 -26.24 -19.85
N LEU A 216 13.01 -25.92 -18.59
CA LEU A 216 12.26 -26.45 -17.45
C LEU A 216 10.97 -25.63 -17.23
N ASP A 217 9.83 -26.30 -17.19
CA ASP A 217 8.54 -25.68 -16.85
C ASP A 217 8.24 -25.82 -15.35
N TYR A 218 8.21 -27.05 -14.82
CA TYR A 218 7.88 -27.33 -13.41
C TYR A 218 8.18 -28.78 -13.01
N PRO A 219 8.31 -29.09 -11.71
CA PRO A 219 8.44 -30.47 -11.26
C PRO A 219 7.12 -31.23 -11.44
N ASP A 220 7.18 -32.43 -12.01
CA ASP A 220 6.01 -33.27 -12.30
C ASP A 220 6.33 -34.75 -12.03
N ASP A 221 5.83 -35.28 -10.92
CA ASP A 221 6.08 -36.67 -10.52
C ASP A 221 5.43 -37.70 -11.47
N ALA A 222 4.45 -37.28 -12.28
CA ALA A 222 3.85 -38.14 -13.32
C ALA A 222 4.72 -38.22 -14.59
N SER A 223 5.67 -37.29 -14.76
CA SER A 223 6.62 -37.31 -15.88
C SER A 223 7.73 -38.34 -15.63
N PRO A 224 8.18 -39.09 -16.66
CA PRO A 224 9.28 -40.06 -16.51
C PRO A 224 10.59 -39.47 -15.97
N THR A 225 10.81 -38.17 -16.17
CA THR A 225 11.99 -37.43 -15.69
C THR A 225 11.76 -36.72 -14.35
N GLY A 226 10.55 -36.80 -13.78
CA GLY A 226 10.13 -36.02 -12.61
C GLY A 226 9.93 -34.52 -12.90
N GLN A 227 9.97 -34.12 -14.17
CA GLN A 227 9.92 -32.72 -14.60
C GLN A 227 9.13 -32.58 -15.90
N LYS A 228 8.39 -31.48 -16.02
CA LYS A 228 7.80 -31.03 -17.28
C LYS A 228 8.77 -30.07 -17.97
N THR A 229 8.96 -30.26 -19.27
CA THR A 229 9.83 -29.42 -20.09
C THR A 229 9.09 -28.81 -21.28
N ASN A 230 9.64 -27.71 -21.79
CA ASN A 230 9.13 -26.94 -22.91
C ASN A 230 10.23 -26.60 -23.93
N THR A 231 9.77 -26.24 -25.13
CA THR A 231 10.58 -25.55 -26.13
C THR A 231 9.85 -24.26 -26.45
N TYR A 232 10.53 -23.13 -26.30
CA TYR A 232 9.97 -21.85 -26.67
C TYR A 232 9.58 -21.80 -28.16
N ASP A 233 8.32 -21.49 -28.42
CA ASP A 233 7.75 -21.34 -29.76
C ASP A 233 7.28 -19.89 -30.06
N GLY A 234 7.49 -18.98 -29.11
CA GLY A 234 7.13 -17.57 -29.26
C GLY A 234 8.00 -16.81 -30.26
N THR A 235 7.55 -15.62 -30.62
CA THR A 235 8.22 -14.76 -31.61
C THR A 235 9.34 -13.90 -31.02
N GLY A 236 9.44 -13.85 -29.69
CA GLY A 236 10.38 -13.03 -28.95
C GLY A 236 11.86 -13.37 -29.22
N GLY A 237 12.72 -12.41 -28.90
CA GLY A 237 14.18 -12.53 -29.07
C GLY A 237 14.67 -12.48 -30.51
N VAL A 238 15.99 -12.59 -30.66
CA VAL A 238 16.65 -12.47 -31.97
C VAL A 238 17.17 -13.82 -32.44
N PRO A 239 16.90 -14.23 -33.69
CA PRO A 239 17.49 -15.41 -34.28
C PRO A 239 19.01 -15.38 -34.22
N MET A 240 19.62 -16.42 -33.67
CA MET A 240 21.07 -16.51 -33.46
C MET A 240 21.71 -17.76 -34.05
N GLY A 241 20.92 -18.64 -34.69
CA GLY A 241 21.39 -19.96 -35.09
C GLY A 241 22.51 -19.98 -36.14
N SER A 242 22.66 -18.91 -36.92
CA SER A 242 23.73 -18.76 -37.92
C SER A 242 25.10 -18.53 -37.27
N ILE A 243 26.19 -18.94 -37.94
CA ILE A 243 27.57 -18.75 -37.45
C ILE A 243 27.86 -17.28 -37.15
N LEU A 244 27.39 -16.36 -38.01
CA LEU A 244 27.54 -14.93 -37.79
C LEU A 244 26.75 -14.46 -36.57
N GLY A 245 25.50 -14.91 -36.40
CA GLY A 245 24.68 -14.60 -35.23
C GLY A 245 25.36 -15.05 -33.94
N ARG A 246 25.86 -16.30 -33.91
CA ARG A 246 26.64 -16.83 -32.79
C ARG A 246 27.85 -15.98 -32.48
N LEU A 247 28.64 -15.59 -33.49
CA LEU A 247 29.84 -14.75 -33.28
C LEU A 247 29.49 -13.36 -32.72
N VAL A 248 28.43 -12.73 -33.24
CA VAL A 248 27.97 -11.42 -32.76
C VAL A 248 27.55 -11.49 -31.30
N PHE A 249 26.75 -12.49 -30.93
CA PHE A 249 26.27 -12.63 -29.54
C PHE A 249 27.34 -13.13 -28.58
N ALA A 250 28.23 -14.03 -29.02
CA ALA A 250 29.42 -14.41 -28.25
C ALA A 250 30.29 -13.19 -27.93
N THR A 251 30.40 -12.25 -28.87
CA THR A 251 31.12 -10.99 -28.65
C THR A 251 30.37 -10.05 -27.71
N LYS A 252 29.07 -9.83 -27.95
CA LYS A 252 28.22 -8.93 -27.13
C LYS A 252 28.18 -9.34 -25.66
N PHE A 253 27.99 -10.63 -25.39
CA PHE A 253 27.87 -11.18 -24.04
C PHE A 253 29.21 -11.67 -23.48
N GLN A 254 30.30 -11.55 -24.25
CA GLN A 254 31.63 -12.03 -23.89
C GLN A 254 31.62 -13.51 -23.45
N ASP A 255 30.85 -14.34 -24.15
CA ASP A 255 30.60 -15.73 -23.80
C ASP A 255 30.92 -16.65 -24.99
N SER A 256 32.04 -17.37 -24.90
CA SER A 256 32.51 -18.25 -25.97
C SER A 256 31.64 -19.50 -26.14
N ASN A 257 30.87 -19.90 -25.11
CA ASN A 257 30.00 -21.07 -25.20
C ASN A 257 28.87 -20.86 -26.22
N ILE A 258 28.47 -19.62 -26.48
CA ILE A 258 27.52 -19.27 -27.55
C ILE A 258 27.99 -19.76 -28.92
N LEU A 259 29.31 -19.70 -29.17
CA LEU A 259 29.90 -20.13 -30.44
C LEU A 259 30.17 -21.64 -30.47
N LEU A 260 30.58 -22.20 -29.33
CA LEU A 260 31.13 -23.56 -29.24
C LEU A 260 30.11 -24.63 -28.84
N SER A 261 28.98 -24.24 -28.24
CA SER A 261 27.98 -25.18 -27.74
C SER A 261 27.08 -25.71 -28.85
N ASP A 262 26.92 -27.03 -28.89
CA ASP A 262 25.95 -27.71 -29.75
C ASP A 262 24.49 -27.46 -29.32
N LEU A 263 24.26 -26.86 -28.14
CA LEU A 263 22.93 -26.47 -27.70
C LEU A 263 22.36 -25.36 -28.58
N VAL A 264 23.22 -24.51 -29.13
CA VAL A 264 22.85 -23.50 -30.11
C VAL A 264 22.68 -24.18 -31.47
N ASN A 265 21.48 -24.07 -32.03
CA ASN A 265 21.07 -24.71 -33.28
C ASN A 265 20.50 -23.67 -34.25
N ALA A 266 20.10 -24.08 -35.46
CA ALA A 266 19.62 -23.16 -36.50
C ALA A 266 18.37 -22.36 -36.08
N ASP A 267 17.52 -22.94 -35.22
CA ASP A 267 16.27 -22.36 -34.74
C ASP A 267 16.43 -21.64 -33.39
N SER A 268 17.66 -21.59 -32.85
CA SER A 268 17.94 -20.91 -31.59
C SER A 268 17.70 -19.40 -31.70
N ARG A 269 17.03 -18.88 -30.66
CA ARG A 269 16.83 -17.45 -30.41
C ARG A 269 17.51 -17.08 -29.11
N ILE A 270 18.09 -15.89 -29.07
CA ILE A 270 18.60 -15.31 -27.84
C ILE A 270 17.60 -14.28 -27.31
N LEU A 271 17.22 -14.45 -26.05
CA LEU A 271 16.38 -13.51 -25.31
C LEU A 271 17.30 -12.65 -24.45
N TRP A 272 17.22 -11.33 -24.58
CA TRP A 272 17.89 -10.34 -23.74
C TRP A 272 17.02 -9.08 -23.67
N ASP A 273 17.29 -8.15 -22.74
CA ASP A 273 16.40 -7.02 -22.43
C ASP A 273 14.99 -7.54 -22.13
N ARG A 274 14.89 -8.32 -21.05
CA ARG A 274 13.69 -9.07 -20.69
C ARG A 274 12.85 -8.40 -19.61
N ASP A 275 13.46 -7.47 -18.89
CA ASP A 275 12.80 -6.59 -17.93
C ASP A 275 11.77 -5.68 -18.63
N PRO A 276 10.49 -5.64 -18.19
CA PRO A 276 9.45 -4.85 -18.83
C PRO A 276 9.79 -3.36 -18.98
N LEU A 277 10.37 -2.73 -17.96
CA LEU A 277 10.73 -1.31 -18.01
C LEU A 277 11.80 -1.05 -19.07
N THR A 278 12.88 -1.83 -19.06
CA THR A 278 13.99 -1.75 -20.03
C THR A 278 13.48 -1.90 -21.46
N ARG A 279 12.50 -2.78 -21.69
CA ARG A 279 11.90 -2.98 -23.02
C ARG A 279 11.13 -1.76 -23.48
N VAL A 280 10.25 -1.23 -22.62
CA VAL A 280 9.45 -0.05 -22.95
C VAL A 280 10.36 1.15 -23.19
N GLU A 281 11.40 1.34 -22.38
CA GLU A 281 12.37 2.44 -22.54
C GLU A 281 13.09 2.37 -23.89
N LYS A 282 13.45 1.16 -24.35
CA LYS A 282 14.08 0.98 -25.66
C LYS A 282 13.14 1.21 -26.84
N VAL A 283 11.84 0.93 -26.67
CA VAL A 283 10.81 1.16 -27.71
C VAL A 283 10.44 2.65 -27.78
N ALA A 284 10.33 3.31 -26.63
CA ALA A 284 9.91 4.70 -26.52
C ALA A 284 10.78 5.49 -25.52
N PRO A 285 12.05 5.81 -25.86
CA PRO A 285 12.98 6.49 -24.97
C PRO A 285 12.62 7.96 -24.68
N TRP A 286 11.59 8.47 -25.34
CA TRP A 286 11.04 9.82 -25.16
C TRP A 286 9.96 9.88 -24.06
N LEU A 287 9.54 8.73 -23.54
CA LEU A 287 8.65 8.64 -22.38
C LEU A 287 9.45 8.51 -21.10
N THR A 288 8.97 9.16 -20.05
CA THR A 288 9.43 8.87 -18.69
C THR A 288 8.59 7.74 -18.12
N LEU A 289 9.19 6.63 -17.70
CA LEU A 289 8.44 5.48 -17.18
C LEU A 289 8.22 5.58 -15.67
N ASP A 290 7.07 5.10 -15.21
CA ASP A 290 6.85 4.71 -13.82
C ASP A 290 7.84 3.59 -13.43
N GLN A 291 8.21 3.52 -12.16
CA GLN A 291 9.21 2.59 -11.66
C GLN A 291 8.62 1.28 -11.11
N ASP A 292 7.29 1.16 -11.07
CA ASP A 292 6.56 0.00 -10.51
C ASP A 292 5.68 -0.66 -11.59
N PRO A 293 6.27 -1.42 -12.54
CA PRO A 293 5.49 -2.19 -13.50
C PRO A 293 4.68 -3.24 -12.75
N TYR A 294 3.48 -3.56 -13.23
CA TYR A 294 2.62 -4.51 -12.51
C TYR A 294 2.05 -5.60 -13.42
N PRO A 295 1.97 -6.84 -12.92
CA PRO A 295 1.49 -7.95 -13.72
C PRO A 295 -0.02 -8.12 -13.60
N VAL A 296 -0.64 -8.49 -14.71
CA VAL A 296 -2.09 -8.75 -14.81
C VAL A 296 -2.29 -10.02 -15.61
N VAL A 297 -3.38 -10.75 -15.34
CA VAL A 297 -3.86 -11.80 -16.23
C VAL A 297 -4.95 -11.21 -17.10
N ALA A 298 -4.71 -11.15 -18.42
CA ALA A 298 -5.69 -10.67 -19.38
C ALA A 298 -5.66 -11.52 -20.66
N ASP A 299 -6.84 -11.95 -21.11
CA ASP A 299 -7.04 -12.87 -22.24
C ASP A 299 -6.24 -14.18 -22.08
N GLY A 300 -6.22 -14.75 -20.87
CA GLY A 300 -5.51 -16.00 -20.55
C GLY A 300 -3.97 -15.89 -20.57
N ARG A 301 -3.43 -14.67 -20.69
CA ARG A 301 -1.98 -14.41 -20.71
C ARG A 301 -1.56 -13.49 -19.57
N ILE A 302 -0.35 -13.71 -19.06
CA ILE A 302 0.30 -12.78 -18.13
C ILE A 302 0.87 -11.61 -18.94
N LYS A 303 0.49 -10.38 -18.58
CA LYS A 303 0.96 -9.15 -19.21
C LYS A 303 1.47 -8.20 -18.14
N TRP A 304 2.55 -7.49 -18.42
CA TRP A 304 3.04 -6.40 -17.58
C TRP A 304 2.48 -5.09 -18.09
N VAL A 305 1.88 -4.30 -17.21
CA VAL A 305 1.47 -2.93 -17.52
C VAL A 305 2.52 -1.98 -16.97
N VAL A 306 2.97 -1.06 -17.81
CA VAL A 306 3.95 -0.03 -17.49
C VAL A 306 3.34 1.34 -17.78
N ASP A 307 3.17 2.13 -16.74
CA ASP A 307 2.71 3.51 -16.88
C ASP A 307 3.83 4.40 -17.43
N ALA A 308 3.47 5.29 -18.35
CA ALA A 308 4.44 6.13 -19.03
C ALA A 308 3.94 7.57 -19.23
N TYR A 309 4.84 8.51 -18.99
CA TYR A 309 4.56 9.92 -18.85
C TYR A 309 5.21 10.74 -19.96
N THR A 310 4.51 11.75 -20.46
CA THR A 310 5.18 12.89 -21.10
C THR A 310 5.59 13.90 -20.04
N THR A 311 6.81 14.41 -20.17
CA THR A 311 7.39 15.35 -19.22
C THR A 311 8.03 16.53 -19.95
N SER A 312 8.13 17.68 -19.26
CA SER A 312 8.86 18.85 -19.75
C SER A 312 9.34 19.70 -18.59
N ASN A 313 10.40 20.47 -18.80
CA ASN A 313 10.95 21.45 -17.86
C ASN A 313 10.80 22.90 -18.35
N GLN A 314 9.99 23.09 -19.40
CA GLN A 314 9.82 24.35 -20.13
C GLN A 314 8.37 24.85 -20.12
N TYR A 315 7.48 24.29 -19.31
CA TYR A 315 6.11 24.79 -19.20
C TYR A 315 6.12 26.19 -18.56
N PRO A 316 5.64 27.25 -19.24
CA PRO A 316 5.73 28.62 -18.72
C PRO A 316 5.00 28.80 -17.38
N TYR A 317 5.59 29.58 -16.47
CA TYR A 317 5.05 29.87 -15.14
C TYR A 317 4.85 28.66 -14.19
N SER A 318 4.97 27.41 -14.65
CA SER A 318 4.84 26.24 -13.79
C SER A 318 6.08 26.01 -12.92
N SER A 319 5.85 25.67 -11.66
CA SER A 319 6.91 25.37 -10.69
C SER A 319 7.58 24.03 -10.95
N ARG A 320 8.90 24.00 -10.73
CA ARG A 320 9.73 22.82 -10.93
C ARG A 320 9.74 21.93 -9.70
N VAL A 321 9.78 20.63 -9.95
CA VAL A 321 10.00 19.59 -8.94
C VAL A 321 11.08 18.63 -9.44
N SER A 322 11.87 18.11 -8.50
CA SER A 322 12.75 16.97 -8.74
C SER A 322 11.89 15.71 -8.78
N LEU A 323 11.89 14.98 -9.90
CA LEU A 323 11.07 13.76 -10.01
C LEU A 323 11.54 12.70 -9.01
N ALA A 324 12.85 12.47 -8.88
CA ALA A 324 13.43 11.51 -7.94
C ALA A 324 13.09 11.86 -6.49
N ASP A 325 13.20 13.13 -6.08
CA ASP A 325 12.83 13.52 -4.72
C ASP A 325 11.32 13.40 -4.49
N ALA A 326 10.50 13.71 -5.50
CA ALA A 326 9.05 13.65 -5.39
C ALA A 326 8.49 12.23 -5.34
N THR A 327 9.18 11.26 -5.98
CA THR A 327 8.74 9.86 -6.03
C THR A 327 9.40 8.95 -4.99
N SER A 328 10.37 9.47 -4.22
CA SER A 328 11.08 8.75 -3.17
C SER A 328 10.20 8.52 -1.93
N ASP A 329 10.13 7.27 -1.47
CA ASP A 329 9.40 6.85 -0.27
C ASP A 329 10.03 5.60 0.37
N SER A 330 9.33 4.97 1.32
CA SER A 330 9.79 3.74 1.98
C SER A 330 9.80 2.50 1.10
N PHE A 331 9.08 2.49 -0.03
CA PHE A 331 9.06 1.37 -0.97
C PHE A 331 10.19 1.45 -2.01
N GLY A 332 10.71 2.64 -2.29
CA GLY A 332 11.85 2.78 -3.17
C GLY A 332 12.18 4.23 -3.53
N SER A 333 13.29 4.39 -4.25
CA SER A 333 13.71 5.68 -4.79
C SER A 333 14.21 5.51 -6.22
N ARG A 334 13.95 6.52 -7.06
CA ARG A 334 14.41 6.52 -8.46
C ARG A 334 15.93 6.71 -8.48
N THR A 335 16.65 5.75 -9.06
CA THR A 335 18.10 5.86 -9.19
C THR A 335 18.45 6.71 -10.40
N VAL A 336 19.02 7.90 -10.18
CA VAL A 336 19.52 8.77 -11.26
C VAL A 336 20.99 8.43 -11.52
N PRO A 337 21.40 8.04 -12.75
CA PRO A 337 22.80 7.76 -13.05
C PRO A 337 23.70 8.97 -12.77
N SER A 338 24.70 8.80 -11.90
CA SER A 338 25.69 9.82 -11.57
C SER A 338 26.47 10.30 -12.80
N GLY A 339 26.54 11.61 -13.04
CA GLY A 339 27.46 12.21 -14.04
C GLY A 339 26.80 12.97 -15.19
N LEU A 340 25.47 12.98 -15.29
CA LEU A 340 24.72 13.90 -16.15
C LEU A 340 24.16 15.04 -15.29
N LEU A 341 24.11 16.27 -15.81
CA LEU A 341 23.48 17.42 -15.14
C LEU A 341 22.09 17.02 -14.60
N PRO A 342 21.59 17.59 -13.48
CA PRO A 342 20.25 17.28 -13.01
C PRO A 342 19.21 17.72 -14.05
N GLN A 343 18.88 16.82 -14.99
CA GLN A 343 17.75 16.97 -15.91
C GLN A 343 16.45 16.43 -15.30
N ASP A 344 16.50 15.96 -14.06
CA ASP A 344 15.37 15.40 -13.33
C ASP A 344 14.40 16.46 -12.77
N GLN A 345 14.66 17.72 -13.07
CA GLN A 345 13.75 18.82 -12.78
C GLN A 345 12.72 18.92 -13.89
N LEU A 346 11.45 18.69 -13.57
CA LEU A 346 10.33 18.87 -14.49
C LEU A 346 9.34 19.90 -13.95
N ASN A 347 8.55 20.50 -14.84
CA ASN A 347 7.43 21.38 -14.50
C ASN A 347 6.16 21.10 -15.31
N TYR A 348 6.09 19.91 -15.91
CA TYR A 348 4.95 19.36 -16.63
C TYR A 348 5.04 17.85 -16.58
N MET A 349 3.92 17.19 -16.31
CA MET A 349 3.81 15.74 -16.32
C MET A 349 2.37 15.33 -16.66
N ARG A 350 2.22 14.38 -17.59
CA ARG A 350 0.93 13.79 -17.95
C ARG A 350 1.01 12.27 -18.03
N ASN A 351 -0.08 11.62 -17.65
CA ASN A 351 -0.25 10.17 -17.69
C ASN A 351 -0.65 9.73 -19.11
N SER A 352 0.27 9.93 -20.06
CA SER A 352 -0.08 9.97 -21.47
C SER A 352 -0.19 8.59 -22.11
N VAL A 353 0.58 7.60 -21.65
CA VAL A 353 0.69 6.29 -22.29
C VAL A 353 0.56 5.16 -21.28
N LYS A 354 -0.13 4.09 -21.68
CA LYS A 354 -0.11 2.78 -21.02
C LYS A 354 0.65 1.83 -21.92
N ALA A 355 1.81 1.36 -21.48
CA ALA A 355 2.57 0.35 -22.20
C ALA A 355 2.22 -1.04 -21.65
N VAL A 356 2.15 -2.02 -22.53
CA VAL A 356 1.86 -3.41 -22.17
C VAL A 356 2.93 -4.30 -22.76
N VAL A 357 3.56 -5.12 -21.93
CA VAL A 357 4.57 -6.10 -22.32
C VAL A 357 4.01 -7.50 -22.08
N ASP A 358 3.89 -8.29 -23.14
CA ASP A 358 3.49 -9.68 -23.00
C ASP A 358 4.60 -10.49 -22.31
N ALA A 359 4.28 -11.21 -21.22
CA ALA A 359 5.27 -11.94 -20.45
C ALA A 359 5.84 -13.17 -21.21
N TYR A 360 5.16 -13.66 -22.25
CA TYR A 360 5.59 -14.80 -23.03
C TYR A 360 6.54 -14.43 -24.17
N ASP A 361 6.21 -13.41 -24.96
CA ASP A 361 6.98 -13.05 -26.16
C ASP A 361 7.63 -11.67 -26.13
N GLY A 362 7.34 -10.88 -25.09
CA GLY A 362 7.95 -9.57 -24.89
C GLY A 362 7.45 -8.52 -25.88
N THR A 363 6.35 -8.79 -26.60
CA THR A 363 5.71 -7.80 -27.47
C THR A 363 5.31 -6.58 -26.64
N VAL A 364 5.75 -5.39 -27.07
CA VAL A 364 5.42 -4.12 -26.43
C VAL A 364 4.32 -3.44 -27.25
N THR A 365 3.20 -3.14 -26.62
CA THR A 365 2.13 -2.33 -27.21
C THR A 365 1.95 -1.06 -26.40
N LEU A 366 1.96 0.10 -27.05
CA LEU A 366 1.75 1.40 -26.41
C LEU A 366 0.35 1.91 -26.72
N TYR A 367 -0.42 2.30 -25.71
CA TYR A 367 -1.75 2.88 -25.87
C TYR A 367 -1.76 4.34 -25.45
N ALA A 368 -2.30 5.22 -26.30
CA ALA A 368 -2.48 6.65 -26.03
C ALA A 368 -3.61 6.86 -25.02
N TRP A 369 -3.28 6.88 -23.73
CA TRP A 369 -4.23 7.04 -22.63
C TRP A 369 -4.82 8.45 -22.55
N GLU A 370 -3.98 9.47 -22.75
CA GLU A 370 -4.40 10.88 -22.78
C GLU A 370 -4.19 11.47 -24.19
N PRO A 371 -5.05 11.16 -25.17
CA PRO A 371 -4.85 11.58 -26.56
C PRO A 371 -4.95 13.10 -26.77
N SER A 372 -5.45 13.84 -25.78
CA SER A 372 -5.48 15.31 -25.77
C SER A 372 -4.15 15.94 -25.36
N ASP A 373 -3.19 15.19 -24.82
CA ASP A 373 -1.89 15.72 -24.41
C ASP A 373 -1.09 16.23 -25.63
N PRO A 374 -0.77 17.55 -25.70
CA PRO A 374 -0.07 18.11 -26.85
C PRO A 374 1.36 17.58 -27.01
N VAL A 375 2.01 17.16 -25.93
CA VAL A 375 3.36 16.57 -25.98
C VAL A 375 3.28 15.18 -26.60
N LEU A 376 2.32 14.35 -26.16
CA LEU A 376 2.07 13.05 -26.76
C LEU A 376 1.70 13.18 -28.25
N GLN A 377 0.79 14.09 -28.60
CA GLN A 377 0.40 14.31 -30.00
C GLN A 377 1.60 14.68 -30.89
N THR A 378 2.58 15.39 -30.33
CA THR A 378 3.82 15.75 -31.04
C THR A 378 4.68 14.51 -31.31
N TRP A 379 4.85 13.65 -30.30
CA TRP A 379 5.58 12.39 -30.46
C TRP A 379 4.88 11.40 -31.40
N MET A 380 3.56 11.28 -31.34
CA MET A 380 2.76 10.46 -32.26
C MET A 380 2.89 10.93 -33.72
N LYS A 381 3.07 12.24 -33.96
CA LYS A 381 3.36 12.79 -35.30
C LYS A 381 4.78 12.47 -35.77
N ALA A 382 5.75 12.51 -34.85
CA ALA A 382 7.15 12.20 -35.15
C ALA A 382 7.38 10.70 -35.43
N PHE A 383 6.63 9.83 -34.74
CA PHE A 383 6.74 8.37 -34.82
C PHE A 383 5.37 7.72 -35.12
N PRO A 384 4.84 7.89 -36.35
CA PRO A 384 3.52 7.38 -36.70
C PRO A 384 3.46 5.84 -36.59
N GLY A 385 2.39 5.33 -35.99
CA GLY A 385 2.14 3.89 -35.83
C GLY A 385 2.83 3.23 -34.63
N VAL A 386 3.63 3.96 -33.85
CA VAL A 386 4.27 3.43 -32.64
C VAL A 386 3.32 3.36 -31.43
N VAL A 387 2.35 4.28 -31.36
CA VAL A 387 1.34 4.34 -30.29
C VAL A 387 -0.04 4.09 -30.88
N SER A 388 -0.73 3.10 -30.32
CA SER A 388 -2.09 2.71 -30.69
C SER A 388 -3.13 3.57 -29.95
N PRO A 389 -4.32 3.79 -30.53
CA PRO A 389 -5.47 4.34 -29.83
C PRO A 389 -5.85 3.50 -28.60
N VAL A 390 -6.27 4.15 -27.51
CA VAL A 390 -6.79 3.45 -26.31
C VAL A 390 -8.02 2.56 -26.62
N ALA A 391 -8.79 2.90 -27.65
CA ALA A 391 -9.94 2.12 -28.09
C ALA A 391 -9.58 0.71 -28.60
N ASP A 392 -8.31 0.50 -28.97
CA ASP A 392 -7.81 -0.81 -29.41
C ASP A 392 -7.35 -1.68 -28.23
N MET A 393 -7.35 -1.15 -27.00
CA MET A 393 -7.01 -1.91 -25.80
C MET A 393 -8.11 -2.94 -25.50
N PRO A 394 -7.77 -4.24 -25.36
CA PRO A 394 -8.73 -5.26 -24.97
C PRO A 394 -9.48 -4.89 -23.68
N ALA A 395 -10.79 -5.18 -23.64
CA ALA A 395 -11.64 -4.82 -22.50
C ALA A 395 -11.18 -5.48 -21.19
N ASP A 396 -10.69 -6.72 -21.27
CA ASP A 396 -10.16 -7.44 -20.12
C ASP A 396 -8.95 -6.69 -19.53
N LEU A 397 -7.96 -6.36 -20.37
CA LEU A 397 -6.80 -5.56 -19.99
C LEU A 397 -7.17 -4.15 -19.48
N MET A 398 -8.17 -3.50 -20.09
CA MET A 398 -8.66 -2.19 -19.67
C MET A 398 -9.06 -2.20 -18.20
N ASN A 399 -9.76 -3.24 -17.73
CA ASN A 399 -10.23 -3.36 -16.35
C ASN A 399 -9.10 -3.34 -15.30
N HIS A 400 -7.87 -3.68 -15.70
CA HIS A 400 -6.68 -3.69 -14.86
C HIS A 400 -5.88 -2.38 -14.87
N VAL A 401 -6.20 -1.42 -15.73
CA VAL A 401 -5.50 -0.12 -15.75
C VAL A 401 -5.75 0.65 -14.44
N ARG A 402 -4.69 0.99 -13.69
CA ARG A 402 -4.79 1.74 -12.42
C ARG A 402 -4.27 3.18 -12.55
N TYR A 403 -4.58 4.05 -11.58
CA TYR A 403 -4.00 5.40 -11.57
C TYR A 403 -2.54 5.33 -11.10
N PRO A 404 -1.57 5.89 -11.84
CA PRO A 404 -0.16 5.54 -11.63
C PRO A 404 0.44 6.16 -10.37
N GLN A 405 1.43 5.50 -9.78
CA GLN A 405 2.01 5.93 -8.51
C GLN A 405 2.91 7.16 -8.66
N ASP A 406 3.83 7.20 -9.64
CA ASP A 406 4.80 8.29 -9.73
C ASP A 406 4.13 9.64 -10.02
N VAL A 407 3.16 9.70 -10.93
CA VAL A 407 2.40 10.94 -11.17
C VAL A 407 1.61 11.36 -9.92
N PHE A 408 1.00 10.42 -9.20
CA PHE A 408 0.29 10.72 -7.96
C PHE A 408 1.23 11.23 -6.86
N LYS A 409 2.44 10.66 -6.75
CA LYS A 409 3.49 11.12 -5.84
C LYS A 409 3.96 12.54 -6.18
N VAL A 410 4.11 12.86 -7.46
CA VAL A 410 4.38 14.24 -7.91
C VAL A 410 3.22 15.17 -7.57
N GLN A 411 1.98 14.76 -7.87
CA GLN A 411 0.78 15.55 -7.60
C GLN A 411 0.59 15.85 -6.12
N ARG A 412 0.82 14.89 -5.20
CA ARG A 412 0.76 15.16 -3.76
C ARG A 412 1.82 16.15 -3.30
N VAL A 413 3.04 16.08 -3.85
CA VAL A 413 4.11 17.04 -3.54
C VAL A 413 3.73 18.45 -4.02
N ILE A 414 3.16 18.57 -5.22
CA ILE A 414 2.66 19.87 -5.71
C ILE A 414 1.49 20.35 -4.85
N LEU A 415 0.50 19.49 -4.56
CA LEU A 415 -0.67 19.84 -3.76
C LEU A 415 -0.31 20.29 -2.32
N SER A 416 0.85 19.89 -1.79
CA SER A 416 1.34 20.37 -0.49
C SER A 416 1.36 21.91 -0.34
N ARG A 417 1.47 22.63 -1.46
CA ARG A 417 1.41 24.10 -1.52
C ARG A 417 0.30 24.62 -2.43
N TYR A 418 0.03 23.93 -3.54
CA TYR A 418 -0.90 24.38 -4.58
C TYR A 418 -2.35 23.97 -4.31
N HIS A 419 -2.67 23.39 -3.13
CA HIS A 419 -4.04 23.35 -2.62
C HIS A 419 -4.55 24.77 -2.31
N VAL A 420 -3.66 25.69 -1.93
CA VAL A 420 -3.98 27.11 -1.75
C VAL A 420 -4.07 27.80 -3.11
N THR A 421 -5.27 28.27 -3.46
CA THR A 421 -5.54 28.94 -4.75
C THR A 421 -5.57 30.46 -4.65
N ASP A 422 -5.75 31.02 -3.45
CA ASP A 422 -5.71 32.46 -3.20
C ASP A 422 -4.25 32.99 -3.19
N PRO A 423 -3.87 33.93 -4.09
CA PRO A 423 -2.50 34.41 -4.18
C PRO A 423 -1.95 35.05 -2.90
N ALA A 424 -2.79 35.70 -2.09
CA ALA A 424 -2.34 36.35 -0.86
C ALA A 424 -2.01 35.34 0.23
N THR A 425 -2.86 34.32 0.38
CA THR A 425 -2.63 33.20 1.28
C THR A 425 -1.39 32.40 0.86
N PHE A 426 -1.25 32.15 -0.45
CA PHE A 426 -0.08 31.46 -1.01
C PHE A 426 1.22 32.22 -0.76
N TYR A 427 1.24 33.54 -0.98
CA TYR A 427 2.41 34.40 -0.72
C TYR A 427 2.85 34.34 0.76
N ASN A 428 1.89 34.32 1.68
CA ASN A 428 2.18 34.27 3.11
C ASN A 428 2.76 32.92 3.57
N GLY A 429 2.56 31.85 2.80
CA GLY A 429 3.13 30.52 3.07
C GLY A 429 2.73 29.92 4.42
N THR A 430 1.54 30.27 4.92
CA THR A 430 1.07 29.84 6.25
C THR A 430 0.34 28.50 6.24
N ASP A 431 -0.23 28.10 5.10
CA ASP A 431 -0.90 26.81 4.89
C ASP A 431 -0.06 25.94 3.95
N VAL A 432 0.84 25.15 4.54
CA VAL A 432 1.75 24.25 3.82
C VAL A 432 1.69 22.88 4.48
N TRP A 433 1.41 21.88 3.65
CA TRP A 433 1.38 20.49 4.06
C TRP A 433 2.71 19.80 3.74
N ILE A 434 2.87 18.60 4.28
CA ILE A 434 3.89 17.61 3.95
C ILE A 434 3.24 16.24 3.86
N VAL A 435 3.87 15.33 3.13
CA VAL A 435 3.54 13.91 3.26
C VAL A 435 4.11 13.43 4.60
N PRO A 436 3.35 12.70 5.44
CA PRO A 436 3.88 12.14 6.68
C PRO A 436 5.03 11.15 6.43
N PHE A 437 5.91 10.99 7.42
CA PHE A 437 6.89 9.90 7.42
C PHE A 437 6.19 8.55 7.61
N ASP A 438 6.78 7.50 7.03
CA ASP A 438 6.30 6.13 7.22
C ASP A 438 6.64 5.65 8.64
N PRO A 439 5.63 5.32 9.48
CA PRO A 439 5.88 4.90 10.85
C PRO A 439 6.41 3.46 10.97
N THR A 440 6.35 2.67 9.90
CA THR A 440 6.71 1.24 9.90
C THR A 440 8.23 1.01 9.72
N VAL A 441 8.97 2.05 9.33
CA VAL A 441 10.42 2.00 9.11
C VAL A 441 11.19 2.76 10.18
N SER A 442 12.35 2.23 10.56
CA SER A 442 13.22 2.83 11.59
C SER A 442 14.61 3.16 11.03
N PRO A 443 15.08 4.42 11.12
CA PRO A 443 14.35 5.59 11.62
C PRO A 443 13.29 6.06 10.60
N ALA A 444 12.16 6.59 11.10
CA ALA A 444 11.07 7.15 10.28
C ALA A 444 11.50 8.48 9.60
N GLN A 445 12.33 8.37 8.56
CA GLN A 445 12.92 9.49 7.82
C GLN A 445 12.54 9.51 6.33
N VAL A 446 11.81 8.51 5.87
CA VAL A 446 11.29 8.42 4.50
C VAL A 446 9.78 8.61 4.51
N PHE A 447 9.25 9.21 3.45
CA PHE A 447 7.82 9.48 3.34
C PHE A 447 7.01 8.20 3.21
N GLN A 448 5.77 8.23 3.70
CA GLN A 448 4.81 7.16 3.47
C GLN A 448 4.50 7.03 1.97
N PRO A 449 4.48 5.82 1.40
CA PRO A 449 4.09 5.59 0.02
C PRO A 449 2.57 5.77 -0.12
N PRO A 450 2.06 6.03 -1.33
CA PRO A 450 0.63 5.99 -1.58
C PRO A 450 0.13 4.54 -1.58
N TYR A 451 -1.12 4.32 -1.17
CA TYR A 451 -1.70 2.98 -1.08
C TYR A 451 -2.92 2.82 -1.99
N TYR A 452 -2.92 1.77 -2.81
CA TYR A 452 -4.11 1.30 -3.51
C TYR A 452 -5.07 0.67 -2.50
N LEU A 453 -6.29 1.18 -2.41
CA LEU A 453 -7.32 0.73 -1.47
C LEU A 453 -8.68 0.81 -2.15
N THR A 454 -9.58 -0.11 -1.82
CA THR A 454 -11.01 0.02 -2.16
C THR A 454 -11.72 0.67 -0.99
N LEU A 455 -12.22 1.89 -1.19
CA LEU A 455 -12.91 2.65 -0.15
C LEU A 455 -14.01 3.53 -0.74
N GLN A 456 -14.93 3.97 0.09
CA GLN A 456 -16.01 4.88 -0.29
C GLN A 456 -15.76 6.27 0.31
N MET A 457 -15.52 7.26 -0.55
CA MET A 457 -15.43 8.67 -0.13
C MET A 457 -16.83 9.20 0.25
N PRO A 458 -16.94 10.22 1.12
CA PRO A 458 -18.24 10.72 1.59
C PRO A 458 -19.20 11.19 0.48
N ASP A 459 -18.69 11.65 -0.66
CA ASP A 459 -19.48 12.09 -1.82
C ASP A 459 -19.83 10.97 -2.80
N GLN A 460 -19.33 9.74 -2.57
CA GLN A 460 -19.53 8.60 -3.45
C GLN A 460 -20.69 7.71 -2.98
N SER A 461 -21.45 7.19 -3.94
CA SER A 461 -22.58 6.28 -3.69
C SER A 461 -22.17 4.83 -3.44
N GLY A 462 -20.91 4.48 -3.68
CA GLY A 462 -20.36 3.14 -3.49
C GLY A 462 -18.83 3.16 -3.45
N PRO A 463 -18.20 2.04 -3.09
CA PRO A 463 -16.75 1.96 -3.00
C PRO A 463 -16.08 2.08 -4.37
N ALA A 464 -14.90 2.69 -4.39
CA ALA A 464 -14.07 2.83 -5.57
C ALA A 464 -12.63 2.39 -5.26
N PHE A 465 -12.03 1.64 -6.17
CA PHE A 465 -10.60 1.34 -6.12
C PHE A 465 -9.82 2.64 -6.36
N SER A 466 -9.04 3.06 -5.38
CA SER A 466 -8.43 4.39 -5.31
C SER A 466 -6.97 4.32 -4.89
N LEU A 467 -6.14 5.24 -5.38
CA LEU A 467 -4.80 5.47 -4.85
C LEU A 467 -4.86 6.60 -3.82
N THR A 468 -4.35 6.35 -2.61
CA THR A 468 -4.58 7.21 -1.46
C THR A 468 -3.28 7.73 -0.83
N THR A 469 -3.34 8.89 -0.19
CA THR A 469 -2.27 9.46 0.64
C THR A 469 -2.84 10.33 1.74
N THR A 470 -2.03 10.59 2.76
CA THR A 470 -2.32 11.55 3.81
C THR A 470 -1.41 12.77 3.72
N PHE A 471 -1.81 13.85 4.39
CA PHE A 471 -1.04 15.07 4.56
C PHE A 471 -0.98 15.47 6.03
N ALA A 472 0.14 16.06 6.45
CA ALA A 472 0.30 16.69 7.76
C ALA A 472 0.76 18.14 7.59
N PRO A 473 0.48 19.05 8.53
CA PRO A 473 1.08 20.39 8.51
C PRO A 473 2.60 20.29 8.68
N GLN A 474 3.38 21.15 8.00
CA GLN A 474 4.86 21.04 7.96
C GLN A 474 5.57 20.97 9.32
N ARG A 475 4.95 21.43 10.41
CA ARG A 475 5.56 21.49 11.76
C ARG A 475 4.78 20.72 12.82
N ARG A 476 3.84 19.85 12.43
CA ARG A 476 3.01 19.07 13.35
C ARG A 476 2.88 17.64 12.86
N GLN A 477 2.71 16.71 13.80
CA GLN A 477 2.44 15.30 13.51
C GLN A 477 0.93 14.99 13.42
N THR A 478 0.09 16.02 13.32
CA THR A 478 -1.36 15.89 13.13
C THR A 478 -1.70 15.72 11.65
N LEU A 479 -2.85 15.14 11.36
CA LEU A 479 -3.38 15.02 10.01
C LEU A 479 -3.99 16.36 9.55
N ALA A 480 -3.65 16.81 8.35
CA ALA A 480 -4.19 18.01 7.70
C ALA A 480 -5.24 17.65 6.64
N ALA A 481 -5.00 16.56 5.90
CA ALA A 481 -5.93 16.12 4.86
C ALA A 481 -5.73 14.63 4.53
N PHE A 482 -6.78 14.04 3.96
CA PHE A 482 -6.74 12.75 3.27
C PHE A 482 -7.05 12.98 1.79
N MET A 483 -6.33 12.31 0.90
CA MET A 483 -6.50 12.44 -0.55
C MET A 483 -6.63 11.07 -1.20
N ALA A 484 -7.57 10.94 -2.13
CA ALA A 484 -7.78 9.77 -2.95
C ALA A 484 -7.92 10.16 -4.42
N ALA A 485 -7.28 9.41 -5.32
CA ALA A 485 -7.54 9.45 -6.76
C ALA A 485 -8.25 8.16 -7.18
N ASP A 486 -9.39 8.27 -7.86
CA ASP A 486 -10.08 7.10 -8.42
C ASP A 486 -9.15 6.40 -9.43
N SER A 487 -8.88 5.11 -9.19
CA SER A 487 -7.94 4.30 -9.98
C SER A 487 -8.61 3.41 -11.00
N SER A 488 -9.92 3.17 -10.89
CA SER A 488 -10.65 2.37 -11.88
C SER A 488 -10.85 3.14 -13.20
N PRO A 489 -10.69 2.48 -14.36
CA PRO A 489 -11.01 3.07 -15.65
C PRO A 489 -12.48 3.52 -15.71
N GLY A 490 -12.74 4.59 -16.46
CA GLY A 490 -14.09 5.15 -16.65
C GLY A 490 -14.16 6.64 -16.35
N GLU A 491 -15.38 7.14 -16.15
CA GLU A 491 -15.65 8.58 -15.95
C GLU A 491 -14.92 9.16 -14.73
N GLY A 492 -14.71 8.35 -13.68
CA GLY A 492 -14.01 8.75 -12.47
C GLY A 492 -12.48 8.74 -12.55
N TYR A 493 -11.87 8.06 -13.54
CA TYR A 493 -10.43 7.79 -13.55
C TYR A 493 -9.58 9.05 -13.35
N GLY A 494 -8.71 9.04 -12.35
CA GLY A 494 -7.81 10.15 -12.02
C GLY A 494 -8.49 11.34 -11.33
N LYS A 495 -9.79 11.27 -11.02
CA LYS A 495 -10.46 12.31 -10.25
C LYS A 495 -9.93 12.32 -8.81
N ILE A 496 -9.23 13.40 -8.47
CA ILE A 496 -8.63 13.60 -7.14
C ILE A 496 -9.66 14.26 -6.21
N ARG A 497 -9.89 13.64 -5.06
CA ARG A 497 -10.71 14.14 -3.96
C ARG A 497 -9.86 14.33 -2.71
N VAL A 498 -10.02 15.47 -2.05
CA VAL A 498 -9.31 15.83 -0.82
C VAL A 498 -10.33 16.11 0.27
N LEU A 499 -10.19 15.42 1.40
CA LEU A 499 -10.90 15.69 2.64
C LEU A 499 -9.97 16.52 3.52
N GLN A 500 -10.25 17.83 3.60
CA GLN A 500 -9.45 18.76 4.38
C GLN A 500 -9.98 18.82 5.82
N LEU A 501 -9.09 18.57 6.78
CA LEU A 501 -9.42 18.59 8.19
C LEU A 501 -9.30 20.00 8.77
N PRO A 502 -10.04 20.33 9.84
CA PRO A 502 -10.01 21.67 10.43
C PRO A 502 -8.66 21.91 11.12
N SER A 503 -8.05 23.06 10.84
CA SER A 503 -6.74 23.45 11.40
C SER A 503 -6.73 23.66 12.92
N ASN A 504 -7.90 23.72 13.55
CA ASN A 504 -8.11 23.84 15.00
C ASN A 504 -8.37 22.49 15.70
N THR A 505 -8.38 21.38 14.97
CA THR A 505 -8.54 20.03 15.54
C THR A 505 -7.22 19.27 15.57
N THR A 506 -7.03 18.42 16.57
CA THR A 506 -5.83 17.60 16.74
C THR A 506 -6.14 16.16 16.32
N ILE A 507 -6.26 15.93 15.02
CA ILE A 507 -6.41 14.57 14.48
C ILE A 507 -5.03 13.93 14.38
N PRO A 508 -4.80 12.75 14.99
CA PRO A 508 -3.50 12.09 14.93
C PRO A 508 -3.05 11.79 13.49
N GLY A 509 -1.82 12.15 13.12
CA GLY A 509 -1.21 11.64 11.89
C GLY A 509 -0.65 10.22 12.08
N PRO A 510 -0.22 9.53 11.01
CA PRO A 510 0.27 8.14 11.06
C PRO A 510 1.33 7.90 12.15
N GLN A 511 2.34 8.76 12.27
CA GLN A 511 3.37 8.63 13.29
C GLN A 511 2.83 8.72 14.73
N GLN A 512 1.85 9.59 14.95
CA GLN A 512 1.23 9.73 16.27
C GLN A 512 0.36 8.51 16.58
N VAL A 513 -0.37 7.99 15.61
CA VAL A 513 -1.15 6.74 15.78
C VAL A 513 -0.25 5.56 16.10
N GLN A 514 0.88 5.42 15.40
CA GLN A 514 1.86 4.38 15.73
C GLN A 514 2.33 4.48 17.19
N ASN A 515 2.69 5.68 17.63
CA ASN A 515 3.12 5.90 19.01
C ASN A 515 1.98 5.57 20.00
N ASN A 516 0.74 5.93 19.67
CA ASN A 516 -0.43 5.60 20.48
C ASN A 516 -0.63 4.08 20.57
N PHE A 517 -0.52 3.35 19.46
CA PHE A 517 -0.58 1.88 19.45
C PHE A 517 0.53 1.25 20.30
N GLU A 518 1.79 1.67 20.11
CA GLU A 518 2.91 1.07 20.86
C GLU A 518 2.92 1.45 22.36
N SER A 519 2.31 2.58 22.73
CA SER A 519 2.22 3.05 24.11
C SER A 519 0.97 2.58 24.85
N ASP A 520 -0.03 2.03 24.15
CA ASP A 520 -1.20 1.44 24.78
C ASP A 520 -0.78 0.26 25.70
N PRO A 521 -1.18 0.22 26.98
CA PRO A 521 -0.71 -0.80 27.92
C PRO A 521 -1.02 -2.24 27.50
N LEU A 522 -2.19 -2.48 26.90
CA LEU A 522 -2.59 -3.81 26.46
C LEU A 522 -1.81 -4.22 25.21
N VAL A 523 -1.70 -3.32 24.23
CA VAL A 523 -0.91 -3.57 23.02
C VAL A 523 0.56 -3.77 23.36
N SER A 524 1.15 -2.87 24.13
CA SER A 524 2.57 -2.90 24.51
C SER A 524 2.93 -4.19 25.26
N SER A 525 2.08 -4.63 26.19
CA SER A 525 2.29 -5.89 26.91
C SER A 525 2.22 -7.11 26.00
N GLN A 526 1.25 -7.17 25.07
CA GLN A 526 1.12 -8.26 24.11
C GLN A 526 2.24 -8.26 23.07
N LEU A 527 2.56 -7.12 22.45
CA LEU A 527 3.69 -7.00 21.53
C LEU A 527 5.00 -7.41 22.21
N SER A 528 5.20 -7.01 23.47
CA SER A 528 6.38 -7.44 24.24
C SER A 528 6.42 -8.96 24.46
N LEU A 529 5.28 -9.65 24.53
CA LEU A 529 5.22 -11.11 24.60
C LEU A 529 5.47 -11.74 23.23
N LEU A 530 4.89 -11.19 22.16
CA LEU A 530 5.06 -11.66 20.79
C LEU A 530 6.48 -11.45 20.25
N ARG A 531 7.20 -10.44 20.77
CA ARG A 531 8.61 -10.18 20.46
C ARG A 531 9.59 -11.04 21.31
N ARG A 532 9.10 -11.84 22.26
CA ARG A 532 9.93 -12.71 23.13
C ARG A 532 9.99 -14.13 22.58
N GLY A 533 11.13 -14.80 22.75
CA GLY A 533 11.22 -16.26 22.66
C GLY A 533 11.34 -16.86 21.26
N GLY A 534 12.03 -16.17 20.34
CA GLY A 534 12.34 -16.71 19.00
C GLY A 534 11.32 -16.38 17.91
N SER A 535 10.47 -15.37 18.15
CA SER A 535 9.59 -14.75 17.16
C SER A 535 9.96 -13.30 16.92
N GLU A 536 9.77 -12.87 15.68
CA GLU A 536 9.87 -11.47 15.25
C GLU A 536 8.47 -10.96 14.88
N VAL A 537 8.17 -9.75 15.32
CA VAL A 537 6.96 -9.03 14.92
C VAL A 537 7.32 -8.10 13.78
N GLU A 538 6.57 -8.19 12.70
CA GLU A 538 6.69 -7.34 11.52
C GLU A 538 5.36 -6.60 11.35
N LEU A 539 5.42 -5.28 11.39
CA LEU A 539 4.25 -4.42 11.26
C LEU A 539 4.01 -4.14 9.79
N GLY A 540 2.78 -4.32 9.32
CA GLY A 540 2.38 -3.89 7.99
C GLY A 540 2.08 -2.39 7.95
N ASN A 541 1.67 -1.92 6.78
CA ASN A 541 1.32 -0.52 6.58
C ASN A 541 0.17 -0.04 7.47
N LEU A 542 0.37 1.12 8.08
CA LEU A 542 -0.67 1.84 8.80
C LEU A 542 -1.59 2.57 7.80
N LEU A 543 -2.77 2.00 7.58
CA LEU A 543 -3.80 2.53 6.70
C LEU A 543 -4.65 3.55 7.43
N SER A 544 -4.77 4.76 6.89
CA SER A 544 -5.68 5.81 7.38
C SER A 544 -6.90 5.88 6.47
N LEU A 545 -8.10 5.69 7.02
CA LEU A 545 -9.34 5.55 6.26
C LEU A 545 -10.38 6.57 6.72
N PRO A 546 -10.97 7.37 5.81
CA PRO A 546 -12.13 8.19 6.15
C PRO A 546 -13.29 7.32 6.63
N PHE A 547 -13.77 7.58 7.85
CA PHE A 547 -14.85 6.83 8.46
C PHE A 547 -15.58 7.70 9.49
N ASN A 548 -16.92 7.71 9.42
CA ASN A 548 -17.78 8.41 10.38
C ASN A 548 -17.39 9.87 10.67
N GLY A 549 -17.09 10.65 9.62
CA GLY A 549 -16.63 12.04 9.76
C GLY A 549 -15.23 12.21 10.37
N GLY A 550 -14.58 11.11 10.78
CA GLY A 550 -13.24 11.01 11.33
C GLY A 550 -12.34 10.07 10.53
N LEU A 551 -11.28 9.58 11.19
CA LEU A 551 -10.32 8.64 10.61
C LEU A 551 -10.26 7.35 11.42
N LEU A 552 -10.44 6.23 10.73
CA LEU A 552 -10.16 4.89 11.20
C LEU A 552 -8.75 4.49 10.78
N TYR A 553 -7.95 4.00 11.71
CA TYR A 553 -6.59 3.53 11.45
C TYR A 553 -6.54 2.02 11.59
N VAL A 554 -5.94 1.33 10.63
CA VAL A 554 -5.78 -0.13 10.65
C VAL A 554 -4.35 -0.50 10.29
N GLU A 555 -3.76 -1.37 11.07
CA GLU A 555 -2.39 -1.87 10.86
C GLU A 555 -2.37 -3.40 11.08
N PRO A 556 -2.12 -4.21 10.03
CA PRO A 556 -1.95 -5.65 10.18
C PRO A 556 -0.61 -5.96 10.86
N VAL A 557 -0.60 -6.94 11.77
CA VAL A 557 0.58 -7.35 12.52
C VAL A 557 0.91 -8.80 12.21
N TYR A 558 2.10 -8.98 11.63
CA TYR A 558 2.63 -10.27 11.22
C TYR A 558 3.63 -10.81 12.24
N ILE A 559 3.68 -12.14 12.34
CA ILE A 559 4.63 -12.84 13.20
C ILE A 559 5.33 -13.91 12.39
N ARG A 560 6.65 -13.98 12.55
CA ARG A 560 7.49 -15.03 12.00
C ARG A 560 8.45 -15.58 13.04
N ALA A 561 8.94 -16.79 12.84
CA ALA A 561 10.06 -17.31 13.63
C ALA A 561 11.36 -16.57 13.26
N THR A 562 12.26 -16.37 14.23
CA THR A 562 13.57 -15.71 14.02
C THR A 562 14.50 -16.50 13.09
N THR A 563 14.30 -17.82 12.99
CA THR A 563 15.09 -18.70 12.11
C THR A 563 14.18 -19.36 11.09
N ASP A 564 14.48 -19.16 9.80
CA ASP A 564 13.75 -19.71 8.65
C ASP A 564 12.23 -19.47 8.68
N GLY A 565 11.79 -18.42 9.37
CA GLY A 565 10.39 -18.05 9.48
C GLY A 565 9.93 -17.12 8.36
N TYR A 566 8.63 -17.10 8.12
CA TYR A 566 7.96 -16.23 7.16
C TYR A 566 6.77 -15.52 7.80
N PRO A 567 6.41 -14.29 7.39
CA PRO A 567 5.37 -13.49 8.03
C PRO A 567 3.97 -14.08 7.89
N LEU A 568 3.31 -14.37 9.02
CA LEU A 568 1.91 -14.78 9.07
C LEU A 568 1.08 -13.71 9.75
N LEU A 569 -0.10 -13.38 9.21
CA LEU A 569 -1.01 -12.43 9.85
C LEU A 569 -1.53 -13.04 11.14
N ARG A 570 -1.26 -12.39 12.28
CA ARG A 570 -1.70 -12.91 13.60
C ARG A 570 -2.61 -11.98 14.34
N LYS A 571 -2.45 -10.67 14.14
CA LYS A 571 -3.21 -9.65 14.85
C LYS A 571 -3.52 -8.49 13.92
N VAL A 572 -4.54 -7.72 14.27
CA VAL A 572 -4.92 -6.47 13.60
C VAL A 572 -5.06 -5.39 14.67
N LEU A 573 -4.29 -4.32 14.50
CA LEU A 573 -4.45 -3.09 15.28
C LEU A 573 -5.50 -2.21 14.62
N VAL A 574 -6.45 -1.73 15.39
CA VAL A 574 -7.45 -0.75 14.94
C VAL A 574 -7.52 0.40 15.92
N GLY A 575 -7.52 1.62 15.40
CA GLY A 575 -7.65 2.85 16.16
C GLY A 575 -8.75 3.75 15.61
N TYR A 576 -9.57 4.31 16.50
CA TYR A 576 -10.54 5.35 16.16
C TYR A 576 -10.76 6.25 17.37
N GLY A 577 -10.54 7.56 17.20
CA GLY A 577 -10.50 8.49 18.32
C GLY A 577 -9.41 8.10 19.34
N SER A 578 -9.80 7.93 20.60
CA SER A 578 -8.91 7.44 21.67
C SER A 578 -8.91 5.92 21.84
N ASN A 579 -9.77 5.21 21.13
CA ASN A 579 -9.96 3.77 21.32
C ASN A 579 -8.96 3.00 20.44
N VAL A 580 -8.32 2.00 21.04
CA VAL A 580 -7.38 1.08 20.38
C VAL A 580 -7.84 -0.35 20.64
N ALA A 581 -7.83 -1.18 19.60
CA ALA A 581 -8.00 -2.62 19.73
C ALA A 581 -6.85 -3.36 19.07
N PHE A 582 -6.56 -4.54 19.61
CA PHE A 582 -5.53 -5.45 19.12
C PHE A 582 -6.06 -6.88 19.23
N GLU A 583 -6.61 -7.37 18.14
CA GLU A 583 -7.37 -8.63 18.10
C GLU A 583 -6.89 -9.54 16.96
N ASP A 584 -7.31 -10.81 16.98
CA ASP A 584 -6.90 -11.81 15.97
C ASP A 584 -7.54 -11.58 14.59
N THR A 585 -8.66 -10.86 14.54
CA THR A 585 -9.39 -10.56 13.30
C THR A 585 -9.80 -9.10 13.23
N LEU A 586 -9.90 -8.58 12.01
CA LEU A 586 -10.39 -7.23 11.77
C LEU A 586 -11.79 -7.02 12.35
N SER A 587 -12.70 -7.98 12.18
CA SER A 587 -14.07 -7.89 12.70
C SER A 587 -14.11 -7.74 14.22
N ALA A 588 -13.29 -8.50 14.95
CA ALA A 588 -13.18 -8.39 16.41
C ALA A 588 -12.58 -7.04 16.83
N ALA A 589 -11.55 -6.56 16.12
CA ALA A 589 -10.92 -5.29 16.40
C ALA A 589 -11.88 -4.11 16.16
N LEU A 590 -12.62 -4.12 15.04
CA LEU A 590 -13.65 -3.11 14.72
C LEU A 590 -14.76 -3.10 15.77
N TYR A 591 -15.27 -4.28 16.15
CA TYR A 591 -16.29 -4.41 17.20
C TYR A 591 -15.82 -3.74 18.50
N LYS A 592 -14.61 -4.06 18.96
CA LYS A 592 -14.06 -3.52 20.20
C LYS A 592 -13.83 -2.01 20.14
N VAL A 593 -13.40 -1.47 19.00
CA VAL A 593 -13.17 -0.03 18.82
C VAL A 593 -14.47 0.77 18.77
N PHE A 594 -15.54 0.18 18.21
CA PHE A 594 -16.84 0.86 18.08
C PHE A 594 -17.72 0.71 19.32
N ASP A 595 -17.62 -0.41 20.05
CA ASP A 595 -18.41 -0.69 21.27
C ASP A 595 -17.79 -0.05 22.53
N SER A 596 -16.53 0.39 22.46
CA SER A 596 -15.89 1.12 23.56
C SER A 596 -16.47 2.54 23.64
N SER A 597 -17.43 2.72 24.54
CA SER A 597 -17.81 4.05 25.02
C SER A 597 -16.56 4.75 25.57
N PRO A 598 -16.27 6.01 25.20
CA PRO A 598 -15.13 6.72 25.77
C PRO A 598 -15.30 6.79 27.28
N VAL A 599 -14.37 6.18 28.02
CA VAL A 599 -14.23 6.48 29.45
C VAL A 599 -13.81 7.93 29.50
N ALA A 600 -14.73 8.80 29.93
CA ALA A 600 -14.43 10.21 30.14
C ALA A 600 -13.21 10.33 31.04
N THR A 601 -12.16 10.98 30.54
CA THR A 601 -11.11 11.55 31.37
C THR A 601 -11.79 12.45 32.41
N PRO A 602 -11.55 12.27 33.72
CA PRO A 602 -12.09 13.21 34.69
C PRO A 602 -11.48 14.59 34.39
N GLU A 603 -12.33 15.58 34.08
CA GLU A 603 -11.92 16.98 34.13
C GLU A 603 -11.41 17.29 35.55
N PRO A 604 -10.38 18.14 35.69
CA PRO A 604 -9.96 18.59 37.01
C PRO A 604 -11.07 19.45 37.62
N VAL A 605 -11.66 18.93 38.70
CA VAL A 605 -12.60 19.67 39.55
C VAL A 605 -11.88 20.90 40.12
N PRO A 606 -12.43 22.12 40.00
CA PRO A 606 -11.94 23.25 40.78
C PRO A 606 -12.26 22.98 42.26
N ASP A 607 -11.23 23.00 43.09
CA ASP A 607 -11.34 22.94 44.55
C ASP A 607 -12.15 24.15 45.06
N ASP A 608 -13.40 23.92 45.45
CA ASP A 608 -14.12 24.80 46.37
C ASP A 608 -14.54 24.05 47.64
N GLY A 609 -13.75 24.23 48.68
CA GLY A 609 -14.02 23.68 49.99
C GLY A 609 -15.35 24.18 50.56
N SER A 610 -16.28 23.26 50.80
CA SER A 610 -17.15 23.28 51.98
C SER A 610 -17.78 21.90 52.17
N GLY A 611 -17.49 21.28 53.31
CA GLY A 611 -18.07 19.99 53.68
C GLY A 611 -19.49 20.18 54.21
N GLU A 612 -20.40 19.32 53.76
CA GLU A 612 -21.59 18.96 54.52
C GLU A 612 -22.03 17.53 54.16
N THR A 613 -22.19 16.71 55.19
CA THR A 613 -22.55 15.29 55.14
C THR A 613 -24.06 15.17 54.97
N VAL A 614 -24.54 14.60 53.86
CA VAL A 614 -25.94 14.18 53.72
C VAL A 614 -25.99 12.72 53.24
N THR A 615 -26.57 11.88 54.08
CA THR A 615 -26.81 10.44 53.89
C THR A 615 -27.91 10.20 52.85
N PRO A 616 -27.78 9.26 51.90
CA PRO A 616 -28.89 8.84 51.05
C PRO A 616 -29.62 7.60 51.60
N ASN A 617 -30.95 7.66 51.52
CA ASN A 617 -31.92 6.60 51.82
C ASN A 617 -31.98 5.59 50.63
N PRO A 618 -32.27 4.29 50.84
CA PRO A 618 -32.23 3.28 49.77
C PRO A 618 -33.58 3.13 49.05
N THR A 619 -33.55 2.70 47.78
CA THR A 619 -34.71 2.27 46.97
C THR A 619 -34.41 0.88 46.38
N PRO A 620 -35.41 -0.03 46.24
CA PRO A 620 -35.23 -1.46 46.49
C PRO A 620 -34.84 -2.30 45.27
N ALA A 621 -34.14 -3.41 45.54
CA ALA A 621 -33.74 -4.43 44.57
C ALA A 621 -34.87 -5.46 44.30
N PRO A 622 -34.96 -6.06 43.10
CA PRO A 622 -35.87 -7.15 42.81
C PRO A 622 -35.36 -8.48 43.41
N SER A 623 -36.27 -9.23 44.01
CA SER A 623 -36.06 -10.53 44.65
C SER A 623 -36.06 -11.70 43.66
N THR A 624 -35.11 -12.64 43.78
CA THR A 624 -35.22 -14.07 43.37
C THR A 624 -34.06 -14.91 43.95
N PRO A 625 -34.18 -16.26 44.01
CA PRO A 625 -34.05 -17.03 45.23
C PRO A 625 -32.59 -17.31 45.62
N SER A 626 -32.20 -16.88 46.81
CA SER A 626 -31.04 -17.43 47.51
C SER A 626 -31.49 -18.69 48.26
N SER A 627 -30.68 -19.74 48.20
CA SER A 627 -30.87 -20.96 49.00
C SER A 627 -30.56 -20.75 50.48
N GLY A 628 -30.05 -19.56 50.86
CA GLY A 628 -29.60 -19.23 52.21
C GLY A 628 -28.22 -19.79 52.55
N ASP A 629 -27.62 -20.60 51.67
CA ASP A 629 -26.25 -21.12 51.79
C ASP A 629 -25.38 -20.55 50.66
N PRO A 630 -24.39 -19.69 50.98
CA PRO A 630 -23.47 -19.10 50.00
C PRO A 630 -22.72 -20.12 49.14
N ALA A 631 -22.40 -21.31 49.67
CA ALA A 631 -21.69 -22.34 48.91
C ALA A 631 -22.60 -22.98 47.84
N THR A 632 -23.87 -23.18 48.17
CA THR A 632 -24.88 -23.71 47.24
C THR A 632 -25.27 -22.66 46.19
N ASP A 633 -25.39 -21.38 46.58
CA ASP A 633 -25.67 -20.27 45.66
C ASP A 633 -24.53 -20.06 44.64
N LEU A 634 -23.28 -20.24 45.07
CA LEU A 634 -22.11 -20.22 44.17
C LEU A 634 -22.18 -21.36 43.15
N ALA A 635 -22.51 -22.58 43.59
CA ALA A 635 -22.62 -23.74 42.70
C ALA A 635 -23.70 -23.55 41.62
N PHE A 636 -24.87 -22.98 41.99
CA PHE A 636 -25.92 -22.66 41.03
C PHE A 636 -25.52 -21.54 40.06
N ALA A 637 -24.85 -20.50 40.54
CA ALA A 637 -24.37 -19.42 39.70
C ALA A 637 -23.34 -19.89 38.66
N ILE A 638 -22.45 -20.81 39.04
CA ILE A 638 -21.49 -21.43 38.12
C ILE A 638 -22.20 -22.31 37.08
N ALA A 639 -23.19 -23.12 37.49
CA ALA A 639 -23.96 -23.95 36.57
C ALA A 639 -24.75 -23.10 35.54
N ASP A 640 -25.36 -22.01 35.98
CA ASP A 640 -26.07 -21.07 35.11
C ASP A 640 -25.12 -20.33 34.16
N ALA A 641 -23.92 -19.98 34.62
CA ALA A 641 -22.88 -19.39 33.76
C ALA A 641 -22.46 -20.37 32.67
N GLN A 642 -22.27 -21.65 33.01
CA GLN A 642 -21.91 -22.68 32.04
C GLN A 642 -23.01 -22.92 31.01
N ALA A 643 -24.28 -22.99 31.44
CA ALA A 643 -25.42 -23.13 30.54
C ALA A 643 -25.59 -21.92 29.60
N ALA A 644 -25.40 -20.71 30.10
CA ALA A 644 -25.44 -19.48 29.30
C ALA A 644 -24.30 -19.42 28.27
N TYR A 645 -23.09 -19.85 28.66
CA TYR A 645 -21.96 -19.96 27.74
C TYR A 645 -22.24 -20.95 26.60
N GLU A 646 -22.76 -22.14 26.90
CA GLU A 646 -23.10 -23.16 25.89
C GLU A 646 -24.26 -22.74 24.98
N ALA A 647 -25.23 -21.99 25.51
CA ALA A 647 -26.30 -21.37 24.71
C ALA A 647 -25.74 -20.32 23.74
N GLY A 648 -24.80 -19.49 24.20
CA GLY A 648 -24.09 -18.52 23.37
C GLY A 648 -23.30 -19.17 22.23
N GLN A 649 -22.57 -20.25 22.52
CA GLN A 649 -21.81 -20.97 21.47
C GLN A 649 -22.74 -21.57 20.40
N ARG A 650 -23.89 -22.14 20.79
CA ARG A 650 -24.88 -22.64 19.82
C ARG A 650 -25.50 -21.52 18.99
N ALA A 651 -25.79 -20.36 19.59
CA ALA A 651 -26.30 -19.20 18.88
C ALA A 651 -25.27 -18.67 17.86
N LEU A 652 -23.97 -18.69 18.22
CA LEU A 652 -22.88 -18.30 17.33
C LEU A 652 -22.75 -19.23 16.11
N ILE A 653 -22.84 -20.55 16.32
CA ILE A 653 -22.77 -21.56 15.25
C ILE A 653 -23.97 -21.43 14.29
N THR A 654 -25.13 -21.04 14.80
CA THR A 654 -26.37 -20.92 14.00
C THR A 654 -26.60 -19.52 13.43
N GLY A 655 -25.73 -18.55 13.74
CA GLY A 655 -25.85 -17.17 13.28
C GLY A 655 -27.00 -16.38 13.90
N ASP A 656 -27.56 -16.82 15.03
CA ASP A 656 -28.65 -16.13 15.74
C ASP A 656 -28.08 -15.14 16.78
N PHE A 657 -27.83 -13.92 16.32
CA PHE A 657 -27.23 -12.87 17.14
C PHE A 657 -28.15 -12.35 18.25
N THR A 658 -29.47 -12.50 18.12
CA THR A 658 -30.41 -12.12 19.19
C THR A 658 -30.36 -13.16 20.33
N ALA A 659 -30.33 -14.45 20.00
CA ALA A 659 -30.14 -15.50 20.99
C ALA A 659 -28.76 -15.41 21.67
N TYR A 660 -27.73 -14.98 20.92
CA TYR A 660 -26.39 -14.76 21.47
C TYR A 660 -26.37 -13.61 22.49
N ASP A 661 -26.97 -12.44 22.19
CA ASP A 661 -27.05 -11.32 23.13
C ASP A 661 -27.78 -11.69 24.44
N VAL A 662 -28.87 -12.45 24.33
CA VAL A 662 -29.60 -12.98 25.50
C VAL A 662 -28.70 -13.90 26.33
N ALA A 663 -27.94 -14.79 25.69
CA ALA A 663 -27.02 -15.69 26.36
C ALA A 663 -25.85 -14.94 27.06
N GLN A 664 -25.33 -13.87 26.46
CA GLN A 664 -24.27 -13.06 27.08
C GLN A 664 -24.77 -12.29 28.31
N LYS A 665 -25.99 -11.74 28.26
CA LYS A 665 -26.61 -11.08 29.43
C LYS A 665 -26.84 -12.06 30.58
N GLN A 666 -27.27 -13.29 30.26
CA GLN A 666 -27.45 -14.35 31.26
C GLN A 666 -26.11 -14.80 31.86
N LEU A 667 -25.06 -14.89 31.03
CA LEU A 667 -23.71 -15.22 31.49
C LEU A 667 -23.17 -14.15 32.44
N ALA A 668 -23.29 -12.87 32.09
CA ALA A 668 -22.86 -11.76 32.94
C ALA A 668 -23.60 -11.74 34.28
N ALA A 669 -24.93 -11.95 34.27
CA ALA A 669 -25.73 -12.04 35.49
C ALA A 669 -25.35 -13.24 36.36
N ALA A 670 -25.04 -14.39 35.76
CA ALA A 670 -24.60 -15.58 36.49
C ALA A 670 -23.21 -15.41 37.11
N LEU A 671 -22.26 -14.79 36.40
CA LEU A 671 -20.94 -14.48 36.92
C LEU A 671 -20.97 -13.47 38.06
N GLN A 672 -21.83 -12.45 37.98
CA GLN A 672 -22.03 -11.51 39.09
C GLN A 672 -22.53 -12.23 40.35
N ARG A 673 -23.52 -13.14 40.20
CA ARG A 673 -24.01 -13.95 41.34
C ARG A 673 -22.93 -14.86 41.92
N ALA A 674 -22.06 -15.42 41.07
CA ALA A 674 -20.94 -16.23 41.54
C ALA A 674 -19.95 -15.38 42.36
N ALA A 675 -19.64 -14.16 41.91
CA ALA A 675 -18.79 -13.24 42.65
C ALA A 675 -19.40 -12.83 44.01
N ASP A 676 -20.69 -12.53 44.04
CA ASP A 676 -21.41 -12.14 45.26
C ASP A 676 -21.47 -13.30 46.27
N ALA A 677 -21.75 -14.52 45.80
CA ALA A 677 -21.78 -15.72 46.65
C ALA A 677 -20.38 -16.07 47.19
N GLN A 678 -19.33 -15.96 46.37
CA GLN A 678 -17.95 -16.18 46.78
C GLN A 678 -17.50 -15.20 47.88
N ALA A 679 -17.92 -13.94 47.81
CA ALA A 679 -17.60 -12.93 48.81
C ALA A 679 -18.20 -13.27 50.19
N LEU A 680 -19.37 -13.92 50.23
CA LEU A 680 -20.04 -14.33 51.47
C LEU A 680 -19.41 -15.58 52.11
N ILE A 681 -18.79 -16.47 51.33
CA ILE A 681 -18.04 -17.64 51.82
C ILE A 681 -16.77 -17.19 52.57
N GLY A 682 -16.15 -16.08 52.15
CA GLY A 682 -14.89 -15.57 52.71
C GLY A 682 -14.98 -14.92 54.11
N VAL A 683 -16.17 -14.77 54.69
CA VAL A 683 -16.39 -14.02 55.95
C VAL A 683 -16.59 -14.94 57.17
N ALA A 684 -16.62 -16.27 57.02
CA ALA A 684 -16.81 -17.18 58.15
C ALA A 684 -15.48 -17.60 58.84
N ALA A 685 -15.21 -16.92 59.98
CA ALA A 685 -14.38 -17.26 61.16
C ALA A 685 -12.92 -16.76 61.27
N PRO A 686 -12.57 -16.22 62.46
CA PRO A 686 -11.50 -16.81 63.26
C PRO A 686 -12.01 -17.35 64.60
N VAL A 687 -11.43 -18.47 65.01
CA VAL A 687 -11.61 -19.10 66.32
C VAL A 687 -10.72 -18.37 67.33
N GLU A 688 -11.29 -18.04 68.49
CA GLU A 688 -10.68 -17.29 69.59
C GLU A 688 -9.58 -18.12 70.30
N GLU A 689 -8.33 -17.65 70.24
CA GLU A 689 -7.19 -18.24 70.94
C GLU A 689 -6.95 -17.47 72.25
N ALA A 690 -7.19 -18.10 73.39
CA ALA A 690 -7.03 -17.51 74.72
C ALA A 690 -5.54 -17.46 75.16
N VAL A 691 -5.08 -16.27 75.54
CA VAL A 691 -3.76 -16.01 76.14
C VAL A 691 -3.85 -16.23 77.66
N PRO A 692 -2.90 -16.94 78.33
CA PRO A 692 -2.86 -17.01 79.79
C PRO A 692 -2.15 -15.78 80.40
N GLU A 693 -2.74 -15.26 81.49
CA GLU A 693 -2.17 -14.24 82.37
C GLU A 693 -0.93 -14.75 83.10
N ASP A 694 0.05 -13.86 83.29
CA ASP A 694 1.14 -14.05 84.25
C ASP A 694 1.29 -12.76 85.07
N ASN A 695 1.05 -12.81 86.39
CA ASN A 695 1.83 -12.08 87.41
C ASN A 695 1.43 -12.48 88.86
N PRO A 696 2.16 -12.08 89.93
CA PRO A 696 3.10 -12.95 90.63
C PRO A 696 2.79 -13.14 92.14
N ALA A 697 3.49 -14.10 92.74
CA ALA A 697 3.93 -14.18 94.15
C ALA A 697 2.96 -13.83 95.30
N ALA A 698 2.47 -14.86 96.00
CA ALA A 698 2.70 -15.11 97.44
C ALA A 698 2.24 -16.52 97.80
#